data_AF-A0A8S3ZZ06-F1
#
_entry.id   AF-A0A8S3ZZ06-F1
#
_cell.length_a   1.000
_cell.length_b   1.000
_cell.length_c   1.000
_cell.angle_alpha   90.00
_cell.angle_beta   90.00
_cell.angle_gamma   90.00
#
_symmetry.space_group_name_H-M   'P 1'
#
loop_
_entity.id
_entity.type
_entity.pdbx_description
1 polymer ?
#
loop_
_entity_poly.entity_id
_entity_poly.type
_entity_poly.pdbx_seq_one_letter_code
_entity_poly.pdbx_strand_id
1 'polypeptide(L)'
;MKICFCFSDSKTQSASLHWAQQGLVSDAGLPFTAATVAQEQFIQQLFPKEQPQQQLQSIQQHSQLQQQPPPQQKQMFPQEQPPLQQQPYTQQNSQLQKQLPQQQLSFQHQLLIYKLYPLQQLPSDVIMPSYSQIMSTVRLPDSISEAHAMIRKFELEKAYNESLLESTRRRYEEEMFSVETSYKNRLLIIEDSNKRREARLREDNEELMQQHLSKIRQLEQEKSDLIASQYHRLEDLERQKAEDLEKLREQHRLTMVALKRDHEEALERLASAKNQEINMMANANDTSKSLTAVVQQIQNNARDLEELQVKIQSWNKQGLDEREISFRSKDEQLRILQERLNKQAEDNDRERRRLEDLIAQMETQLKEQTRTLEEERWKLKQDQSRLEAQQRSLEAERQQWLEQQTRDRISLERARENYLEEQSRYLAQISEERRMLTEERTRFQVEQKSRRDKDHQDAIKRSQAEADYELLMRTIAEEKSYQSTRKQELQREEERIALERSRLDRERKMLEQDQEKLAAQARQIREQSEQIDHLTEAARHSQQDGEQALEEAAQYRAHLEKKELELQKQLNGFKSMEDHIAQEKLRLAKEKKEIENLKNSALCTNCRSPLHGNSVPPQNGKHFFQFLYNNPQLSSTVLQSVPAIYGHSTVPQQYTSPLDRIAISIANDRAVRMLKIQAIKDKEFLQEENMYLEGLRHVPYHSTGSKT
;
A
#
# COMPACT_ATOMS: atom_id res chain seq x y z
N MET A 1 -60.35 -7.42 35.24
CA MET A 1 -60.85 -6.03 35.17
C MET A 1 -60.64 -5.53 33.74
N LYS A 2 -61.57 -4.90 33.01
CA LYS A 2 -62.89 -4.31 33.36
C LYS A 2 -62.86 -3.31 34.52
N ILE A 3 -62.84 -2.02 34.18
CA ILE A 3 -63.83 -1.00 34.57
C ILE A 3 -63.96 -0.07 33.35
N CYS A 4 -65.17 0.39 33.05
CA CYS A 4 -65.46 1.40 32.02
C CYS A 4 -66.05 2.63 32.71
N PHE A 5 -65.93 3.80 32.09
CA PHE A 5 -67.00 4.81 32.10
C PHE A 5 -67.06 5.50 30.73
N CYS A 6 -68.21 6.10 30.41
CA CYS A 6 -68.63 6.42 29.04
C CYS A 6 -69.13 7.88 28.90
N PHE A 7 -69.54 8.24 27.67
CA PHE A 7 -70.25 9.48 27.27
C PHE A 7 -69.38 10.75 27.17
N SER A 8 -69.59 11.67 26.21
CA SER A 8 -70.62 11.76 25.14
C SER A 8 -70.03 12.21 23.79
N ASP A 9 -70.66 11.80 22.69
CA ASP A 9 -70.53 12.45 21.38
C ASP A 9 -71.24 13.81 21.35
N SER A 10 -70.65 14.81 20.69
CA SER A 10 -71.39 15.93 20.09
C SER A 10 -70.66 16.46 18.85
N LYS A 11 -71.15 16.08 17.66
CA LYS A 11 -70.60 16.55 16.37
C LYS A 11 -70.90 18.02 16.15
N THR A 12 -69.96 18.77 15.58
CA THR A 12 -70.27 19.99 14.81
C THR A 12 -69.25 20.12 13.68
N GLN A 13 -69.71 20.54 12.50
CA GLN A 13 -68.91 20.48 11.27
C GLN A 13 -68.10 21.76 11.08
N SER A 14 -66.79 21.63 10.83
CA SER A 14 -65.92 22.74 10.45
C SER A 14 -66.13 23.12 8.99
N ALA A 15 -67.11 23.98 8.70
CA ALA A 15 -67.27 24.59 7.39
C ALA A 15 -66.22 25.68 7.18
N SER A 16 -65.25 25.43 6.30
CA SER A 16 -64.32 26.45 5.83
C SER A 16 -65.01 27.33 4.79
N LEU A 17 -64.97 28.65 4.97
CA LEU A 17 -65.32 29.60 3.92
C LEU A 17 -64.45 30.85 4.02
N HIS A 18 -63.80 31.20 2.90
CA HIS A 18 -63.22 32.51 2.68
C HIS A 18 -64.26 33.61 2.91
N TRP A 19 -63.80 34.77 3.41
CA TRP A 19 -64.44 36.04 3.07
C TRP A 19 -63.42 37.04 2.52
N ALA A 20 -63.91 37.90 1.63
CA ALA A 20 -63.11 38.74 0.76
C ALA A 20 -63.00 40.19 1.26
N GLN A 21 -62.19 40.95 0.54
CA GLN A 21 -61.78 42.32 0.79
C GLN A 21 -62.85 43.34 0.34
N GLN A 22 -62.75 44.58 0.86
CA GLN A 22 -63.42 45.83 0.41
C GLN A 22 -64.87 46.11 0.91
N GLY A 23 -65.20 47.42 1.00
CA GLY A 23 -66.39 47.98 1.64
C GLY A 23 -66.04 48.57 3.03
N LEU A 24 -65.80 49.87 3.25
CA LEU A 24 -66.67 51.05 3.09
C LEU A 24 -68.03 50.94 3.80
N VAL A 25 -68.17 51.68 4.90
CA VAL A 25 -69.30 52.59 5.17
C VAL A 25 -68.86 53.61 6.25
N SER A 26 -69.34 54.84 6.14
CA SER A 26 -69.41 55.81 7.23
C SER A 26 -70.83 56.37 7.27
N ASP A 27 -71.21 56.96 8.40
CA ASP A 27 -72.61 56.92 8.86
C ASP A 27 -73.64 57.67 8.00
N ALA A 28 -74.90 57.24 8.10
CA ALA A 28 -76.02 57.75 7.30
C ALA A 28 -77.06 58.49 8.16
N GLY A 29 -77.02 59.83 8.13
CA GLY A 29 -78.00 60.70 8.80
C GLY A 29 -79.07 61.26 7.85
N LEU A 30 -80.35 60.99 8.14
CA LEU A 30 -81.54 61.52 7.46
C LEU A 30 -82.74 61.51 8.44
N PRO A 31 -83.85 62.23 8.19
CA PRO A 31 -83.92 63.68 7.91
C PRO A 31 -85.08 64.38 8.67
N PHE A 32 -85.17 65.72 8.61
CA PHE A 32 -86.46 66.42 8.79
C PHE A 32 -86.53 67.71 7.95
N THR A 33 -87.74 68.28 7.79
CA THR A 33 -88.11 69.10 6.62
C THR A 33 -88.74 70.46 6.94
N ALA A 34 -88.26 71.53 6.29
CA ALA A 34 -88.99 72.73 5.82
C ALA A 34 -87.99 73.69 5.12
N ALA A 35 -88.19 74.44 4.04
CA ALA A 35 -89.34 74.88 3.23
C ALA A 35 -89.55 76.43 3.19
N THR A 36 -88.59 77.13 2.55
CA THR A 36 -88.82 78.18 1.51
C THR A 36 -89.33 79.61 1.88
N VAL A 37 -88.83 80.59 1.11
CA VAL A 37 -89.42 81.93 0.74
C VAL A 37 -89.02 83.20 1.56
N ALA A 38 -88.66 84.26 0.79
CA ALA A 38 -88.77 85.73 1.00
C ALA A 38 -87.79 86.55 1.89
N GLN A 39 -86.92 87.31 1.20
CA GLN A 39 -87.05 88.77 0.92
C GLN A 39 -86.61 89.85 1.97
N GLU A 40 -85.81 90.80 1.47
CA GLU A 40 -85.60 92.22 1.89
C GLU A 40 -84.90 92.56 3.23
N GLN A 41 -83.76 93.29 3.18
CA GLN A 41 -83.58 94.74 3.50
C GLN A 41 -83.05 94.97 4.93
N PHE A 42 -82.32 96.04 5.30
CA PHE A 42 -81.49 97.06 4.62
C PHE A 42 -80.71 97.83 5.71
N ILE A 43 -79.63 98.58 5.39
CA ILE A 43 -78.93 99.56 6.28
C ILE A 43 -78.18 98.98 7.51
N GLN A 44 -77.06 99.51 8.03
CA GLN A 44 -75.87 100.25 7.52
C GLN A 44 -74.78 100.24 8.63
N GLN A 45 -73.51 100.35 8.21
CA GLN A 45 -72.41 101.17 8.81
C GLN A 45 -72.20 101.25 10.34
N LEU A 46 -70.95 101.03 10.78
CA LEU A 46 -69.98 102.12 10.98
C LEU A 46 -68.52 101.61 11.01
N PHE A 47 -67.57 102.54 10.84
CA PHE A 47 -66.10 102.36 10.67
C PHE A 47 -65.35 102.91 11.92
N PRO A 48 -63.99 102.85 12.05
CA PRO A 48 -62.97 101.95 11.47
C PRO A 48 -61.89 101.44 12.49
N LYS A 49 -60.90 100.72 11.94
CA LYS A 49 -59.53 100.44 12.41
C LYS A 49 -58.83 101.51 13.29
N GLU A 50 -57.89 101.05 14.12
CA GLU A 50 -56.56 101.69 14.29
C GLU A 50 -55.40 100.66 14.32
N GLN A 51 -54.24 101.12 13.88
CA GLN A 51 -52.88 100.54 13.93
C GLN A 51 -51.93 101.74 13.74
N PRO A 52 -50.72 101.81 14.35
CA PRO A 52 -49.64 100.90 13.93
C PRO A 52 -48.51 100.58 14.96
N GLN A 53 -47.69 99.58 14.59
CA GLN A 53 -46.23 99.47 14.75
C GLN A 53 -45.51 100.08 15.98
N GLN A 54 -44.72 99.24 16.67
CA GLN A 54 -43.26 99.49 16.79
C GLN A 54 -42.42 98.24 17.15
N GLN A 55 -41.17 98.26 16.68
CA GLN A 55 -39.96 97.56 17.19
C GLN A 55 -39.96 96.00 17.30
N LEU A 56 -39.36 95.35 16.29
CA LEU A 56 -38.41 94.26 16.53
C LEU A 56 -36.98 94.82 16.49
N GLN A 57 -36.20 94.68 17.57
CA GLN A 57 -34.75 94.46 17.55
C GLN A 57 -34.21 94.19 18.98
N SER A 58 -32.96 93.69 19.08
CA SER A 58 -32.18 93.53 20.32
C SER A 58 -32.62 92.51 21.39
N ILE A 59 -32.76 91.23 21.01
CA ILE A 59 -32.51 90.11 21.96
C ILE A 59 -31.45 89.16 21.36
N GLN A 60 -30.19 89.63 21.32
CA GLN A 60 -29.02 88.77 21.05
C GLN A 60 -27.75 89.28 21.75
N GLN A 61 -27.87 89.65 23.03
CA GLN A 61 -26.73 89.84 23.93
C GLN A 61 -27.24 90.00 25.38
N HIS A 62 -27.13 88.94 26.18
CA HIS A 62 -26.60 88.96 27.56
C HIS A 62 -26.68 87.53 28.13
N SER A 63 -25.54 86.85 28.13
CA SER A 63 -25.28 85.69 28.97
C SER A 63 -24.16 86.06 29.94
N GLN A 64 -24.05 85.32 31.05
CA GLN A 64 -23.09 85.54 32.15
C GLN A 64 -23.41 86.76 33.04
N LEU A 65 -23.99 86.51 34.22
CA LEU A 65 -23.34 86.76 35.51
C LEU A 65 -24.27 86.41 36.69
N GLN A 66 -24.10 85.22 37.29
CA GLN A 66 -23.84 85.04 38.73
C GLN A 66 -23.69 83.56 39.08
N GLN A 67 -23.03 83.27 40.20
CA GLN A 67 -22.85 81.93 40.76
C GLN A 67 -23.30 81.91 42.23
N GLN A 68 -23.52 80.69 42.73
CA GLN A 68 -23.65 80.28 44.14
C GLN A 68 -25.03 80.45 44.83
N PRO A 69 -25.34 79.59 45.84
CA PRO A 69 -26.70 79.07 46.02
C PRO A 69 -27.32 79.36 47.41
N PRO A 70 -28.61 79.01 47.58
CA PRO A 70 -29.01 78.12 48.68
C PRO A 70 -30.14 77.13 48.26
N PRO A 71 -30.78 76.38 49.17
CA PRO A 71 -30.22 75.23 49.87
C PRO A 71 -31.00 73.91 49.57
N GLN A 72 -30.54 72.79 50.13
CA GLN A 72 -31.14 71.47 49.94
C GLN A 72 -32.57 71.35 50.52
N GLN A 73 -33.50 70.76 49.75
CA GLN A 73 -34.58 69.93 50.30
C GLN A 73 -34.90 68.75 49.37
N LYS A 74 -35.44 67.67 49.94
CA LYS A 74 -35.43 66.32 49.33
C LYS A 74 -36.45 66.17 48.19
N GLN A 75 -35.99 65.68 47.04
CA GLN A 75 -36.80 64.93 46.09
C GLN A 75 -36.09 63.61 45.77
N MET A 76 -36.84 62.52 45.65
CA MET A 76 -36.28 61.20 45.31
C MET A 76 -36.16 61.08 43.79
N PHE A 77 -34.95 60.83 43.30
CA PHE A 77 -34.76 60.38 41.92
C PHE A 77 -35.18 58.91 41.78
N PRO A 78 -35.81 58.51 40.66
CA PRO A 78 -35.84 57.12 40.25
C PRO A 78 -34.41 56.60 40.06
N GLN A 79 -34.13 55.39 40.54
CA GLN A 79 -32.82 54.77 40.49
C GLN A 79 -32.49 54.31 39.07
N GLU A 80 -31.47 54.89 38.44
CA GLU A 80 -30.93 54.37 37.17
C GLU A 80 -30.40 52.94 37.39
N GLN A 81 -30.85 52.01 36.54
CA GLN A 81 -30.36 50.65 36.54
C GLN A 81 -28.98 50.58 35.86
N PRO A 82 -27.98 49.88 36.45
CA PRO A 82 -26.67 49.76 35.83
C PRO A 82 -26.73 48.90 34.54
N PRO A 83 -25.92 49.21 33.50
CA PRO A 83 -25.85 48.43 32.27
C PRO A 83 -25.09 47.12 32.51
N LEU A 84 -25.78 46.11 33.05
CA LEU A 84 -25.26 44.77 33.22
C LEU A 84 -25.09 44.05 31.85
N GLN A 85 -24.20 43.06 31.86
CA GLN A 85 -24.14 41.96 30.88
C GLN A 85 -23.48 42.18 29.50
N GLN A 86 -22.71 43.26 29.26
CA GLN A 86 -21.78 43.35 28.10
C GLN A 86 -20.28 43.36 28.44
N GLN A 87 -19.88 43.59 29.70
CA GLN A 87 -18.47 43.64 30.10
C GLN A 87 -17.72 42.28 30.15
N PRO A 88 -18.34 41.13 30.49
CA PRO A 88 -17.59 39.86 30.54
C PRO A 88 -16.96 39.46 29.21
N TYR A 89 -17.73 39.57 28.11
CA TYR A 89 -17.28 39.18 26.77
C TYR A 89 -16.13 40.05 26.23
N THR A 90 -16.15 41.35 26.53
CA THR A 90 -15.05 42.26 26.11
C THR A 90 -13.77 42.00 26.92
N GLN A 91 -13.90 41.73 28.23
CA GLN A 91 -12.73 41.38 29.05
C GLN A 91 -12.12 40.03 28.64
N GLN A 92 -12.94 39.00 28.42
CA GLN A 92 -12.49 37.67 27.98
C GLN A 92 -11.84 37.68 26.59
N ASN A 93 -12.44 38.40 25.62
CA ASN A 93 -11.82 38.58 24.29
C ASN A 93 -10.48 39.33 24.39
N SER A 94 -10.36 40.35 25.25
CA SER A 94 -9.10 41.08 25.44
C SER A 94 -8.00 40.24 26.11
N GLN A 95 -8.35 39.19 26.86
CA GLN A 95 -7.40 38.21 27.39
C GLN A 95 -6.96 37.22 26.31
N LEU A 96 -7.90 36.66 25.53
CA LEU A 96 -7.60 35.77 24.41
C LEU A 96 -6.67 36.45 23.38
N GLN A 97 -6.95 37.72 23.05
CA GLN A 97 -6.14 38.52 22.13
C GLN A 97 -4.73 38.83 22.66
N LYS A 98 -4.49 38.77 23.97
CA LYS A 98 -3.16 38.86 24.60
C LYS A 98 -2.44 37.50 24.70
N GLN A 99 -3.18 36.39 24.80
CA GLN A 99 -2.59 35.05 24.80
C GLN A 99 -2.10 34.61 23.41
N LEU A 100 -2.77 35.02 22.32
CA LEU A 100 -2.43 34.57 20.97
C LEU A 100 -0.98 34.93 20.53
N PRO A 101 -0.47 36.17 20.74
CA PRO A 101 0.92 36.50 20.43
C PRO A 101 1.92 35.77 21.33
N GLN A 102 1.59 35.57 22.61
CA GLN A 102 2.44 34.85 23.56
C GLN A 102 2.55 33.36 23.20
N GLN A 103 1.46 32.76 22.71
CA GLN A 103 1.43 31.39 22.22
C GLN A 103 2.24 31.25 20.91
N GLN A 104 2.10 32.18 19.96
CA GLN A 104 2.94 32.23 18.76
C GLN A 104 4.44 32.40 19.09
N LEU A 105 4.79 33.26 20.04
CA LEU A 105 6.17 33.40 20.54
C LEU A 105 6.69 32.10 21.14
N SER A 106 5.88 31.41 21.96
CA SER A 106 6.28 30.12 22.55
C SER A 106 6.50 29.03 21.48
N PHE A 107 5.64 28.99 20.46
CA PHE A 107 5.75 28.05 19.34
C PHE A 107 6.97 28.36 18.46
N GLN A 108 7.23 29.64 18.15
CA GLN A 108 8.46 30.07 17.47
C GLN A 108 9.71 29.72 18.29
N HIS A 109 9.71 29.92 19.60
CA HIS A 109 10.85 29.53 20.45
C HIS A 109 11.10 28.02 20.42
N GLN A 110 10.03 27.22 20.45
CA GLN A 110 10.11 25.76 20.38
C GLN A 110 10.61 25.27 19.01
N LEU A 111 10.21 25.93 17.92
CA LEU A 111 10.71 25.71 16.55
C LEU A 111 12.16 26.19 16.38
N LEU A 112 12.56 27.30 17.02
CA LEU A 112 13.93 27.80 17.00
C LEU A 112 14.87 26.83 17.71
N ILE A 113 14.46 26.29 18.86
CA ILE A 113 15.19 25.23 19.57
C ILE A 113 15.32 23.97 18.69
N TYR A 114 14.29 23.64 17.90
CA TYR A 114 14.34 22.52 16.94
C TYR A 114 15.25 22.78 15.73
N LYS A 115 15.51 24.05 15.38
CA LYS A 115 16.44 24.46 14.32
C LYS A 115 17.87 24.74 14.80
N LEU A 116 18.06 24.98 16.10
CA LEU A 116 19.37 25.28 16.72
C LEU A 116 20.14 24.03 17.15
N TYR A 117 19.51 22.85 17.15
CA TYR A 117 20.25 21.59 17.09
C TYR A 117 20.63 21.31 15.64
N PRO A 118 21.92 21.39 15.24
CA PRO A 118 22.34 20.70 14.04
C PRO A 118 22.14 19.21 14.27
N LEU A 119 21.42 18.54 13.37
CA LEU A 119 21.64 17.11 13.18
C LEU A 119 23.04 16.96 12.59
N GLN A 120 24.04 16.89 13.48
CA GLN A 120 25.41 16.58 13.12
C GLN A 120 25.41 15.17 12.55
N GLN A 121 25.37 15.08 11.22
CA GLN A 121 25.47 13.82 10.50
C GLN A 121 26.78 13.16 10.93
N LEU A 122 26.65 12.00 11.59
CA LEU A 122 27.79 11.14 11.88
C LEU A 122 28.52 10.87 10.55
N PRO A 123 29.84 11.09 10.46
CA PRO A 123 30.59 10.75 9.26
C PRO A 123 30.55 9.23 9.04
N SER A 124 29.68 8.78 8.13
CA SER A 124 29.56 7.37 7.75
C SER A 124 30.84 6.81 7.10
N ASP A 125 31.71 7.69 6.61
CA ASP A 125 32.91 7.36 5.84
C ASP A 125 34.15 7.12 6.71
N VAL A 126 34.00 6.40 7.83
CA VAL A 126 35.15 5.71 8.44
C VAL A 126 35.36 4.40 7.67
N ILE A 127 36.01 4.50 6.51
CA ILE A 127 36.42 3.35 5.71
C ILE A 127 37.47 2.57 6.51
N MET A 128 37.02 1.56 7.25
CA MET A 128 37.92 0.62 7.92
C MET A 128 38.83 -0.04 6.87
N PRO A 129 40.16 0.12 6.96
CA PRO A 129 41.07 -0.43 5.97
C PRO A 129 40.95 -1.95 5.94
N SER A 130 40.87 -2.51 4.73
CA SER A 130 40.81 -3.95 4.52
C SER A 130 42.02 -4.64 5.15
N TYR A 131 41.84 -5.86 5.66
CA TYR A 131 42.93 -6.70 6.15
C TYR A 131 44.09 -6.80 5.14
N SER A 132 43.78 -6.81 3.83
CA SER A 132 44.78 -6.79 2.75
C SER A 132 45.56 -5.47 2.63
N GLN A 133 44.97 -4.32 2.97
CA GLN A 133 45.62 -3.00 2.99
C GLN A 133 46.47 -2.81 4.26
N ILE A 134 46.06 -3.40 5.38
CA ILE A 134 46.87 -3.41 6.60
C ILE A 134 48.12 -4.27 6.35
N MET A 135 47.94 -5.51 5.89
CA MET A 135 49.03 -6.46 5.65
C MET A 135 50.08 -5.96 4.64
N SER A 136 49.69 -5.20 3.60
CA SER A 136 50.63 -4.66 2.62
C SER A 136 51.54 -3.54 3.15
N THR A 137 51.26 -2.99 4.35
CA THR A 137 52.09 -1.98 5.01
C THR A 137 53.05 -2.56 6.07
N VAL A 138 52.90 -3.84 6.42
CA VAL A 138 53.74 -4.49 7.45
C VAL A 138 55.09 -4.90 6.84
N ARG A 139 56.12 -4.08 7.09
CA ARG A 139 57.50 -4.44 6.80
C ARG A 139 57.97 -5.56 7.74
N LEU A 140 58.53 -6.62 7.18
CA LEU A 140 59.16 -7.71 7.93
C LEU A 140 60.50 -7.24 8.53
N PRO A 141 60.87 -7.66 9.76
CA PRO A 141 62.17 -7.34 10.36
C PRO A 141 63.31 -8.13 9.72
N ASP A 142 64.43 -7.47 9.47
CA ASP A 142 65.65 -8.06 8.92
C ASP A 142 66.53 -8.70 10.03
N SER A 143 66.19 -8.51 11.31
CA SER A 143 66.92 -9.08 12.47
C SER A 143 66.03 -9.31 13.70
N ILE A 144 66.41 -10.28 14.54
CA ILE A 144 65.76 -10.56 15.85
C ILE A 144 65.80 -9.33 16.77
N SER A 145 66.84 -8.51 16.72
CA SER A 145 66.89 -7.25 17.51
C SER A 145 65.87 -6.22 17.02
N GLU A 146 65.63 -6.18 15.71
CA GLU A 146 64.65 -5.29 15.09
C GLU A 146 63.23 -5.78 15.37
N ALA A 147 62.98 -7.10 15.30
CA ALA A 147 61.71 -7.70 15.68
C ALA A 147 61.30 -7.34 17.12
N HIS A 148 62.22 -7.44 18.10
CA HIS A 148 61.96 -7.01 19.47
C HIS A 148 61.80 -5.48 19.64
N ALA A 149 62.28 -4.66 18.70
CA ALA A 149 62.02 -3.23 18.70
C ALA A 149 60.63 -2.92 18.10
N MET A 150 60.26 -3.59 16.99
CA MET A 150 58.92 -3.48 16.41
C MET A 150 57.83 -3.99 17.35
N ILE A 151 58.03 -5.13 18.02
CA ILE A 151 57.08 -5.67 19.02
C ILE A 151 56.83 -4.64 20.12
N ARG A 152 57.88 -4.10 20.76
CA ARG A 152 57.73 -3.07 21.81
C ARG A 152 57.11 -1.77 21.30
N LYS A 153 57.37 -1.40 20.04
CA LYS A 153 56.68 -0.28 19.39
C LYS A 153 55.18 -0.58 19.26
N PHE A 154 54.80 -1.75 18.74
CA PHE A 154 53.39 -2.15 18.58
C PHE A 154 52.68 -2.37 19.92
N GLU A 155 53.37 -2.80 20.97
CA GLU A 155 52.85 -2.86 22.35
C GLU A 155 52.53 -1.47 22.91
N LEU A 156 53.40 -0.48 22.68
CA LEU A 156 53.17 0.91 23.07
C LEU A 156 52.07 1.58 22.22
N GLU A 157 52.05 1.35 20.90
CA GLU A 157 50.98 1.83 20.01
C GLU A 157 49.64 1.19 20.36
N LYS A 158 49.62 -0.11 20.72
CA LYS A 158 48.43 -0.78 21.24
C LYS A 158 47.95 -0.15 22.54
N ALA A 159 48.82 0.00 23.54
CA ALA A 159 48.44 0.59 24.83
C ALA A 159 47.97 2.04 24.70
N TYR A 160 48.58 2.82 23.80
CA TYR A 160 48.13 4.17 23.44
C TYR A 160 46.73 4.14 22.80
N ASN A 161 46.51 3.26 21.82
CA ASN A 161 45.21 3.13 21.15
C ASN A 161 44.11 2.61 22.09
N GLU A 162 44.42 1.69 23.01
CA GLU A 162 43.50 1.22 24.06
C GLU A 162 43.15 2.35 25.02
N SER A 163 44.13 3.16 25.46
CA SER A 163 43.87 4.34 26.29
C SER A 163 43.07 5.42 25.54
N LEU A 164 43.29 5.59 24.24
CA LEU A 164 42.56 6.54 23.40
C LEU A 164 41.11 6.10 23.23
N LEU A 165 40.87 4.83 22.90
CA LEU A 165 39.52 4.23 22.80
C LEU A 165 38.75 4.32 24.11
N GLU A 166 39.40 4.06 25.25
CA GLU A 166 38.77 4.21 26.56
C GLU A 166 38.43 5.68 26.87
N SER A 167 39.28 6.63 26.46
CA SER A 167 39.01 8.06 26.63
C SER A 167 37.86 8.58 25.75
N THR A 168 37.77 8.13 24.49
CA THR A 168 36.66 8.51 23.60
C THR A 168 35.36 7.85 24.03
N ARG A 169 35.42 6.59 24.48
CA ARG A 169 34.29 5.89 25.08
C ARG A 169 33.71 6.64 26.27
N ARG A 170 34.53 7.01 27.27
CA ARG A 170 34.06 7.76 28.45
C ARG A 170 33.44 9.10 28.05
N ARG A 171 34.06 9.82 27.11
CA ARG A 171 33.49 11.06 26.56
C ARG A 171 32.11 10.82 25.93
N TYR A 172 31.91 9.75 25.15
CA TYR A 172 30.58 9.42 24.60
C TYR A 172 29.56 9.04 25.68
N GLU A 173 29.98 8.34 26.74
CA GLU A 173 29.13 8.00 27.88
C GLU A 173 28.73 9.28 28.68
N GLU A 174 29.65 10.24 28.86
CA GLU A 174 29.41 11.56 29.46
C GLU A 174 28.51 12.47 28.59
N GLU A 175 28.74 12.50 27.27
CA GLU A 175 27.89 13.23 26.31
C GLU A 175 26.48 12.64 26.27
N MET A 176 26.33 11.31 26.24
CA MET A 176 25.03 10.64 26.30
C MET A 176 24.29 10.94 27.60
N PHE A 177 24.97 10.84 28.75
CA PHE A 177 24.37 11.18 30.05
C PHE A 177 23.94 12.65 30.14
N SER A 178 24.74 13.56 29.57
CA SER A 178 24.43 14.99 29.51
C SER A 178 23.20 15.28 28.63
N VAL A 179 23.11 14.61 27.47
CA VAL A 179 21.97 14.70 26.55
C VAL A 179 20.71 14.11 27.19
N GLU A 180 20.78 12.92 27.78
CA GLU A 180 19.66 12.32 28.53
C GLU A 180 19.16 13.23 29.65
N THR A 181 20.08 13.78 30.45
CA THR A 181 19.74 14.67 31.57
C THR A 181 19.09 15.96 31.08
N SER A 182 19.57 16.52 29.95
CA SER A 182 18.94 17.67 29.28
C SER A 182 17.50 17.35 28.82
N TYR A 183 17.28 16.19 28.17
CA TYR A 183 15.94 15.76 27.77
C TYR A 183 15.01 15.51 28.96
N LYS A 184 15.49 14.83 30.02
CA LYS A 184 14.73 14.58 31.26
C LYS A 184 14.30 15.89 31.92
N ASN A 185 15.22 16.85 32.05
CA ASN A 185 14.92 18.19 32.59
C ASN A 185 13.93 18.96 31.70
N ARG A 186 14.07 18.91 30.37
CA ARG A 186 13.15 19.55 29.43
C ARG A 186 11.74 18.95 29.51
N LEU A 187 11.62 17.63 29.63
CA LEU A 187 10.34 16.95 29.82
C LEU A 187 9.68 17.36 31.14
N LEU A 188 10.42 17.35 32.25
CA LEU A 188 9.92 17.77 33.56
C LEU A 188 9.39 19.22 33.53
N ILE A 189 10.11 20.15 32.90
CA ILE A 189 9.65 21.55 32.75
C ILE A 189 8.36 21.64 31.93
N ILE A 190 8.24 20.85 30.85
CA ILE A 190 7.03 20.81 30.01
C ILE A 190 5.86 20.23 30.80
N GLU A 191 6.05 19.09 31.46
CA GLU A 191 5.05 18.47 32.33
C GLU A 191 4.57 19.42 33.42
N ASP A 192 5.46 20.08 34.14
CA ASP A 192 5.08 21.02 35.21
C ASP A 192 4.39 22.27 34.66
N SER A 193 4.76 22.73 33.47
CA SER A 193 4.03 23.81 32.79
C SER A 193 2.59 23.38 32.42
N ASN A 194 2.41 22.12 32.01
CA ASN A 194 1.09 21.54 31.71
C ASN A 194 0.28 21.32 32.99
N LYS A 195 0.84 20.69 34.03
CA LYS A 195 0.21 20.52 35.36
C LYS A 195 -0.30 21.87 35.90
N ARG A 196 0.53 22.93 35.81
CA ARG A 196 0.13 24.30 36.22
C ARG A 196 -0.90 24.95 35.29
N ARG A 197 -0.95 24.58 34.00
CA ARG A 197 -2.00 25.04 33.07
C ARG A 197 -3.33 24.35 33.37
N GLU A 198 -3.32 23.05 33.57
CA GLU A 198 -4.52 22.30 33.96
C GLU A 198 -5.05 22.71 35.34
N ALA A 199 -4.16 22.97 36.33
CA ALA A 199 -4.58 23.42 37.66
C ALA A 199 -5.39 24.73 37.57
N ARG A 200 -4.88 25.73 36.84
CA ARG A 200 -5.61 26.97 36.57
C ARG A 200 -6.90 26.73 35.78
N LEU A 201 -6.89 25.88 34.76
CA LEU A 201 -8.11 25.54 34.02
C LEU A 201 -9.16 24.78 34.85
N ARG A 202 -8.76 24.12 35.95
CA ARG A 202 -9.70 23.54 36.94
C ARG A 202 -10.23 24.64 37.86
N GLU A 203 -9.35 25.51 38.38
CA GLU A 203 -9.68 26.68 39.20
C GLU A 203 -10.66 27.63 38.47
N ASP A 204 -10.35 28.03 37.23
CA ASP A 204 -11.21 28.82 36.32
C ASP A 204 -12.59 28.16 36.13
N ASN A 205 -12.64 26.82 36.05
CA ASN A 205 -13.89 26.07 35.86
C ASN A 205 -14.71 25.96 37.15
N GLU A 206 -14.04 25.74 38.28
CA GLU A 206 -14.66 25.73 39.61
C GLU A 206 -15.20 27.11 40.00
N GLU A 207 -14.48 28.20 39.70
CA GLU A 207 -15.00 29.56 39.82
C GLU A 207 -16.22 29.80 38.92
N LEU A 208 -16.16 29.40 37.64
CA LEU A 208 -17.28 29.58 36.72
C LEU A 208 -18.52 28.76 37.14
N MET A 209 -18.33 27.53 37.64
CA MET A 209 -19.41 26.73 38.23
C MET A 209 -19.98 27.41 39.49
N GLN A 210 -19.15 27.95 40.38
CA GLN A 210 -19.60 28.69 41.56
C GLN A 210 -20.38 29.97 41.17
N GLN A 211 -19.91 30.70 40.16
CA GLN A 211 -20.61 31.87 39.61
C GLN A 211 -21.99 31.48 39.07
N HIS A 212 -22.09 30.44 38.24
CA HIS A 212 -23.37 29.95 37.72
C HIS A 212 -24.31 29.46 38.83
N LEU A 213 -23.83 28.69 39.80
CA LEU A 213 -24.60 28.26 40.97
C LEU A 213 -25.07 29.44 41.82
N SER A 214 -24.26 30.50 41.95
CA SER A 214 -24.64 31.72 42.66
C SER A 214 -25.76 32.48 41.93
N LYS A 215 -25.71 32.59 40.59
CA LYS A 215 -26.77 33.27 39.83
C LYS A 215 -28.04 32.43 39.74
N ILE A 216 -27.94 31.10 39.75
CA ILE A 216 -29.12 30.22 39.89
C ILE A 216 -29.82 30.51 41.22
N ARG A 217 -29.09 30.48 42.35
CA ARG A 217 -29.67 30.80 43.67
C ARG A 217 -30.27 32.21 43.75
N GLN A 218 -29.62 33.19 43.13
CA GLN A 218 -30.18 34.54 43.02
C GLN A 218 -31.48 34.56 42.23
N LEU A 219 -31.55 33.90 41.07
CA LEU A 219 -32.78 33.82 40.26
C LEU A 219 -33.90 33.03 40.97
N GLU A 220 -33.55 32.00 41.75
CA GLU A 220 -34.49 31.26 42.60
C GLU A 220 -35.04 32.15 43.73
N GLN A 221 -34.20 32.99 44.34
CA GLN A 221 -34.61 33.95 45.36
C GLN A 221 -35.43 35.12 44.75
N GLU A 222 -34.96 35.74 43.67
CA GLU A 222 -35.70 36.77 42.91
C GLU A 222 -37.11 36.26 42.54
N LYS A 223 -37.22 34.98 42.17
CA LYS A 223 -38.50 34.30 41.92
C LYS A 223 -39.32 34.08 43.19
N SER A 224 -38.75 33.65 44.31
CA SER A 224 -39.51 33.47 45.56
C SER A 224 -40.03 34.79 46.11
N ASP A 225 -39.20 35.84 46.03
CA ASP A 225 -39.53 37.19 46.51
C ASP A 225 -40.60 37.83 45.63
N LEU A 226 -40.53 37.65 44.30
CA LEU A 226 -41.58 38.06 43.37
C LEU A 226 -42.90 37.32 43.66
N ILE A 227 -42.86 36.00 43.86
CA ILE A 227 -44.05 35.20 44.20
C ILE A 227 -44.67 35.66 45.52
N ALA A 228 -43.87 35.89 46.56
CA ALA A 228 -44.34 36.42 47.85
C ALA A 228 -44.98 37.82 47.69
N SER A 229 -44.37 38.71 46.89
CA SER A 229 -44.92 40.04 46.61
C SER A 229 -46.27 39.97 45.88
N GLN A 230 -46.45 39.00 44.97
CA GLN A 230 -47.70 38.78 44.26
C GLN A 230 -48.78 38.20 45.19
N TYR A 231 -48.43 37.26 46.07
CA TYR A 231 -49.37 36.74 47.08
C TYR A 231 -49.84 37.83 48.04
N HIS A 232 -48.94 38.65 48.60
CA HIS A 232 -49.34 39.78 49.43
C HIS A 232 -50.18 40.81 48.67
N ARG A 233 -49.86 41.08 47.39
CA ARG A 233 -50.68 41.97 46.56
C ARG A 233 -52.08 41.43 46.28
N LEU A 234 -52.25 40.11 46.22
CA LEU A 234 -53.57 39.47 46.13
C LEU A 234 -54.31 39.55 47.48
N GLU A 235 -53.63 39.27 48.58
CA GLU A 235 -54.16 39.38 49.95
C GLU A 235 -54.66 40.80 50.27
N ASP A 236 -53.87 41.83 49.92
CA ASP A 236 -54.26 43.25 49.99
C ASP A 236 -55.54 43.54 49.18
N LEU A 237 -55.63 43.01 47.96
CA LEU A 237 -56.78 43.24 47.07
C LEU A 237 -58.04 42.47 47.51
N GLU A 238 -57.89 41.29 48.11
CA GLU A 238 -58.99 40.55 48.72
C GLU A 238 -59.49 41.23 49.99
N ARG A 239 -58.56 41.74 50.82
CA ARG A 239 -58.87 42.56 51.98
C ARG A 239 -59.60 43.85 51.60
N GLN A 240 -59.10 44.60 50.62
CA GLN A 240 -59.76 45.83 50.15
C GLN A 240 -61.18 45.56 49.64
N LYS A 241 -61.38 44.48 48.86
CA LYS A 241 -62.73 44.04 48.44
C LYS A 241 -63.63 43.69 49.63
N ALA A 242 -63.10 43.04 50.66
CA ALA A 242 -63.87 42.72 51.87
C ALA A 242 -64.29 43.99 52.62
N GLU A 243 -63.37 44.93 52.82
CA GLU A 243 -63.63 46.23 53.47
C GLU A 243 -64.63 47.07 52.64
N ASP A 244 -64.55 47.07 51.31
CA ASP A 244 -65.49 47.78 50.43
C ASP A 244 -66.87 47.13 50.36
N LEU A 245 -66.94 45.79 50.39
CA LEU A 245 -68.22 45.07 50.54
C LEU A 245 -68.87 45.36 51.90
N GLU A 246 -68.09 45.54 52.97
CA GLU A 246 -68.61 45.93 54.28
C GLU A 246 -69.09 47.38 54.31
N LYS A 247 -68.33 48.32 53.73
CA LYS A 247 -68.77 49.72 53.53
C LYS A 247 -70.09 49.78 52.73
N LEU A 248 -70.21 49.01 51.65
CA LEU A 248 -71.42 48.97 50.82
C LEU A 248 -72.62 48.36 51.56
N ARG A 249 -72.41 47.30 52.36
CA ARG A 249 -73.45 46.73 53.24
C ARG A 249 -73.90 47.74 54.29
N GLU A 250 -72.99 48.49 54.89
CA GLU A 250 -73.31 49.52 55.89
C GLU A 250 -74.04 50.72 55.27
N GLN A 251 -73.61 51.20 54.10
CA GLN A 251 -74.33 52.22 53.33
C GLN A 251 -75.76 51.77 52.96
N HIS A 252 -75.93 50.50 52.57
CA HIS A 252 -77.25 49.93 52.32
C HIS A 252 -78.08 49.85 53.62
N ARG A 253 -77.48 49.45 54.75
CA ARG A 253 -78.15 49.43 56.06
C ARG A 253 -78.62 50.81 56.48
N LEU A 254 -77.76 51.83 56.33
CA LEU A 254 -78.08 53.22 56.68
C LEU A 254 -79.15 53.82 55.77
N THR A 255 -79.09 53.60 54.45
CA THR A 255 -80.13 54.07 53.52
C THR A 255 -81.48 53.38 53.75
N MET A 256 -81.48 52.08 54.07
CA MET A 256 -82.72 51.35 54.44
C MET A 256 -83.30 51.78 55.79
N VAL A 257 -82.50 52.35 56.70
CA VAL A 257 -83.00 52.97 57.95
C VAL A 257 -83.52 54.39 57.68
N ALA A 258 -82.83 55.18 56.85
CA ALA A 258 -83.30 56.51 56.45
C ALA A 258 -84.64 56.45 55.73
N LEU A 259 -84.78 55.58 54.72
CA LEU A 259 -86.05 55.41 53.98
C LEU A 259 -87.22 55.00 54.89
N LYS A 260 -86.98 54.14 55.90
CA LYS A 260 -88.01 53.79 56.90
C LYS A 260 -88.45 55.01 57.70
N ARG A 261 -87.48 55.79 58.20
CA ARG A 261 -87.75 57.04 58.93
C ARG A 261 -88.53 58.03 58.05
N ASP A 262 -88.13 58.23 56.80
CA ASP A 262 -88.79 59.17 55.88
C ASP A 262 -90.24 58.75 55.60
N HIS A 263 -90.52 57.45 55.50
CA HIS A 263 -91.87 56.91 55.41
C HIS A 263 -92.68 57.08 56.72
N GLU A 264 -92.05 56.88 57.89
CA GLU A 264 -92.67 57.12 59.20
C GLU A 264 -93.06 58.60 59.37
N GLU A 265 -92.14 59.54 59.08
CA GLU A 265 -92.42 60.98 59.11
C GLU A 265 -93.51 61.39 58.10
N ALA A 266 -93.58 60.74 56.92
CA ALA A 266 -94.63 61.00 55.94
C ALA A 266 -96.02 60.57 56.44
N LEU A 267 -96.12 59.46 57.18
CA LEU A 267 -97.36 59.01 57.81
C LEU A 267 -97.81 59.95 58.94
N GLU A 268 -96.88 60.46 59.76
CA GLU A 268 -97.18 61.45 60.80
C GLU A 268 -97.70 62.77 60.19
N ARG A 269 -97.06 63.27 59.11
CA ARG A 269 -97.51 64.46 58.38
C ARG A 269 -98.94 64.30 57.87
N LEU A 270 -99.25 63.16 57.23
CA LEU A 270 -100.60 62.83 56.74
C LEU A 270 -101.65 62.84 57.87
N ALA A 271 -101.33 62.22 59.01
CA ALA A 271 -102.21 62.18 60.17
C ALA A 271 -102.46 63.59 60.75
N SER A 272 -101.44 64.45 60.78
CA SER A 272 -101.55 65.83 61.27
C SER A 272 -102.45 66.71 60.40
N ALA A 273 -102.36 66.59 59.06
CA ALA A 273 -103.15 67.37 58.12
C ALA A 273 -104.66 67.06 58.25
N LYS A 274 -105.02 65.78 58.32
CA LYS A 274 -106.42 65.34 58.51
C LYS A 274 -107.06 65.94 59.77
N ASN A 275 -106.31 66.06 60.86
CA ASN A 275 -106.81 66.65 62.10
C ASN A 275 -107.04 68.17 61.98
N GLN A 276 -106.32 68.87 61.10
CA GLN A 276 -106.52 70.30 60.86
C GLN A 276 -107.79 70.59 60.04
N GLU A 277 -108.11 69.75 59.05
CA GLU A 277 -109.34 69.86 58.26
C GLU A 277 -110.61 69.77 59.14
N ILE A 278 -110.62 68.82 60.09
CA ILE A 278 -111.72 68.63 61.05
C ILE A 278 -111.95 69.91 61.88
N ASN A 279 -110.87 70.54 62.35
CA ASN A 279 -110.95 71.75 63.17
C ASN A 279 -111.46 72.97 62.37
N MET A 280 -111.11 73.09 61.08
CA MET A 280 -111.61 74.19 60.25
C MET A 280 -113.13 74.09 59.97
N MET A 281 -113.67 72.87 59.84
CA MET A 281 -115.12 72.68 59.67
C MET A 281 -115.94 73.13 60.89
N ALA A 282 -115.41 73.02 62.11
CA ALA A 282 -116.12 73.45 63.32
C ALA A 282 -116.33 74.97 63.38
N ASN A 283 -115.30 75.75 63.01
CA ASN A 283 -115.29 77.20 63.20
C ASN A 283 -116.16 77.98 62.20
N ALA A 284 -116.59 77.37 61.09
CA ALA A 284 -117.40 78.01 60.06
C ALA A 284 -118.88 78.19 60.44
N ASN A 285 -119.34 77.62 61.55
CA ASN A 285 -120.75 77.55 61.93
C ASN A 285 -121.28 78.82 62.65
N ASP A 286 -120.41 79.59 63.31
CA ASP A 286 -120.82 80.70 64.19
C ASP A 286 -120.98 82.06 63.47
N THR A 287 -120.33 82.25 62.31
CA THR A 287 -120.24 83.55 61.61
C THR A 287 -121.48 83.89 60.77
N SER A 288 -122.69 83.65 61.30
CA SER A 288 -123.95 83.70 60.53
C SER A 288 -125.05 84.63 61.09
N LYS A 289 -124.95 85.11 62.35
CA LYS A 289 -126.13 85.64 63.08
C LYS A 289 -126.04 87.06 63.68
N SER A 290 -125.07 87.90 63.30
CA SER A 290 -124.91 89.23 63.95
C SER A 290 -124.50 90.38 63.01
N LEU A 291 -125.36 90.74 62.05
CA LEU A 291 -125.32 92.09 61.41
C LEU A 291 -126.68 92.56 60.86
N THR A 292 -127.79 92.07 61.44
CA THR A 292 -129.16 92.58 61.20
C THR A 292 -129.49 93.81 62.06
N ALA A 293 -128.47 94.44 62.65
CA ALA A 293 -128.54 95.76 63.28
C ALA A 293 -128.05 96.80 62.26
N VAL A 294 -128.96 97.31 61.41
CA VAL A 294 -129.70 98.57 61.67
C VAL A 294 -128.80 99.78 61.40
N VAL A 295 -128.81 100.47 60.24
CA VAL A 295 -129.89 100.93 59.32
C VAL A 295 -130.73 102.11 59.86
N GLN A 296 -130.92 102.28 61.18
CA GLN A 296 -131.82 103.33 61.70
C GLN A 296 -131.18 104.71 61.94
N GLN A 297 -129.86 104.88 61.80
CA GLN A 297 -129.23 106.21 61.76
C GLN A 297 -128.88 106.73 60.37
N ILE A 298 -129.58 106.20 59.35
CA ILE A 298 -129.91 106.91 58.11
C ILE A 298 -130.59 108.27 58.38
N GLN A 299 -131.06 108.54 59.61
CA GLN A 299 -131.61 109.84 60.03
C GLN A 299 -130.57 110.91 60.41
N ASN A 300 -129.28 110.58 60.54
CA ASN A 300 -128.25 111.61 60.64
C ASN A 300 -127.99 112.32 59.30
N ASN A 301 -128.48 111.76 58.17
CA ASN A 301 -128.14 112.16 56.79
C ASN A 301 -128.38 113.65 56.44
N ALA A 302 -129.12 114.40 57.27
CA ALA A 302 -129.30 115.85 57.12
C ALA A 302 -128.19 116.67 57.82
N ARG A 303 -127.62 116.19 58.94
CA ARG A 303 -126.35 116.71 59.47
C ARG A 303 -125.18 116.26 58.61
N ASP A 304 -125.25 115.02 58.12
CA ASP A 304 -124.34 114.52 57.11
C ASP A 304 -124.37 115.34 55.81
N LEU A 305 -125.23 116.35 55.61
CA LEU A 305 -125.23 117.20 54.41
C LEU A 305 -124.29 118.43 54.49
N GLU A 306 -124.17 119.07 55.66
CA GLU A 306 -123.15 120.11 55.90
C GLU A 306 -121.84 119.51 56.38
N GLU A 307 -121.93 118.44 57.20
CA GLU A 307 -120.84 117.50 57.31
C GLU A 307 -120.52 116.85 55.95
N LEU A 308 -121.38 116.79 54.91
CA LEU A 308 -120.96 116.32 53.58
C LEU A 308 -120.07 117.32 52.87
N GLN A 309 -120.08 118.61 53.18
CA GLN A 309 -119.10 119.52 52.58
C GLN A 309 -117.73 119.35 53.24
N VAL A 310 -117.70 119.25 54.57
CA VAL A 310 -116.48 118.91 55.34
C VAL A 310 -116.00 117.50 55.00
N LYS A 311 -116.91 116.51 54.87
CA LYS A 311 -116.64 115.14 54.45
C LYS A 311 -116.30 115.06 52.97
N ILE A 312 -116.83 115.85 52.04
CA ILE A 312 -116.37 115.86 50.63
C ILE A 312 -114.96 116.42 50.55
N GLN A 313 -114.61 117.42 51.35
CA GLN A 313 -113.22 117.86 51.45
C GLN A 313 -112.35 116.80 52.16
N SER A 314 -112.83 116.17 53.23
CA SER A 314 -112.10 115.11 53.93
C SER A 314 -112.13 113.76 53.22
N TRP A 315 -112.97 113.54 52.21
CA TRP A 315 -113.15 112.31 51.40
C TRP A 315 -112.51 112.47 50.03
N ASN A 316 -112.42 113.68 49.48
CA ASN A 316 -111.42 113.96 48.47
C ASN A 316 -110.02 113.91 49.08
N LYS A 317 -109.83 114.41 50.31
CA LYS A 317 -108.55 114.26 51.02
C LYS A 317 -108.28 112.79 51.38
N GLN A 318 -109.16 112.12 52.13
CA GLN A 318 -109.04 110.69 52.43
C GLN A 318 -108.97 109.84 51.16
N GLY A 319 -109.68 110.20 50.08
CA GLY A 319 -109.60 109.50 48.80
C GLY A 319 -108.31 109.77 48.02
N LEU A 320 -107.64 110.90 48.26
CA LEU A 320 -106.26 111.16 47.81
C LEU A 320 -105.27 110.42 48.71
N ASP A 321 -105.44 110.45 50.04
CA ASP A 321 -104.63 109.75 51.03
C ASP A 321 -104.73 108.22 50.83
N GLU A 322 -105.91 107.67 50.55
CA GLU A 322 -106.17 106.25 50.23
C GLU A 322 -105.58 105.87 48.86
N ARG A 323 -105.66 106.76 47.86
CA ARG A 323 -104.96 106.55 46.59
C ARG A 323 -103.45 106.59 46.78
N GLU A 324 -102.93 107.49 47.61
CA GLU A 324 -101.51 107.59 47.91
C GLU A 324 -101.03 106.37 48.72
N ILE A 325 -101.80 105.89 49.70
CA ILE A 325 -101.56 104.63 50.41
C ILE A 325 -101.62 103.45 49.43
N SER A 326 -102.57 103.44 48.48
CA SER A 326 -102.65 102.43 47.43
C SER A 326 -101.46 102.46 46.48
N PHE A 327 -100.97 103.65 46.08
CA PHE A 327 -99.77 103.82 45.27
C PHE A 327 -98.53 103.40 46.05
N ARG A 328 -98.28 103.95 47.25
CA ARG A 328 -97.19 103.53 48.15
C ARG A 328 -97.19 102.02 48.40
N SER A 329 -98.35 101.40 48.57
CA SER A 329 -98.47 99.94 48.72
C SER A 329 -98.15 99.16 47.44
N LYS A 330 -98.47 99.70 46.26
CA LYS A 330 -98.11 99.10 44.95
C LYS A 330 -96.63 99.32 44.65
N ASP A 331 -96.10 100.49 44.93
CA ASP A 331 -94.69 100.83 44.77
C ASP A 331 -93.82 99.97 45.70
N GLU A 332 -94.27 99.73 46.94
CA GLU A 332 -93.61 98.79 47.85
C GLU A 332 -93.71 97.34 47.36
N GLN A 333 -94.85 96.91 46.81
CA GLN A 333 -94.97 95.59 46.18
C GLN A 333 -94.04 95.45 44.95
N LEU A 334 -93.95 96.48 44.10
CA LEU A 334 -93.04 96.53 42.96
C LEU A 334 -91.58 96.53 43.43
N ARG A 335 -91.25 97.27 44.49
CA ARG A 335 -89.92 97.29 45.13
C ARG A 335 -89.53 95.91 45.66
N ILE A 336 -90.44 95.22 46.36
CA ILE A 336 -90.24 93.85 46.86
C ILE A 336 -90.07 92.85 45.71
N LEU A 337 -90.86 92.97 44.64
CA LEU A 337 -90.73 92.13 43.44
C LEU A 337 -89.41 92.39 42.71
N GLN A 338 -88.97 93.65 42.58
CA GLN A 338 -87.70 94.01 41.96
C GLN A 338 -86.51 93.59 42.81
N GLU A 339 -86.57 93.73 44.14
CA GLU A 339 -85.58 93.15 45.05
C GLU A 339 -85.50 91.62 44.93
N ARG A 340 -86.64 90.94 44.80
CA ARG A 340 -86.68 89.48 44.61
C ARG A 340 -86.08 89.07 43.26
N LEU A 341 -86.40 89.80 42.19
CA LEU A 341 -85.82 89.60 40.86
C LEU A 341 -84.30 89.80 40.88
N ASN A 342 -83.82 90.87 41.50
CA ASN A 342 -82.40 91.17 41.63
C ASN A 342 -81.66 90.08 42.43
N LYS A 343 -82.22 89.62 43.56
CA LYS A 343 -81.65 88.51 44.35
C LYS A 343 -81.60 87.20 43.52
N GLN A 344 -82.66 86.90 42.78
CA GLN A 344 -82.70 85.74 41.87
C GLN A 344 -81.69 85.86 40.71
N ALA A 345 -81.44 87.07 40.21
CA ALA A 345 -80.40 87.32 39.20
C ALA A 345 -79.00 87.15 39.78
N GLU A 346 -78.72 87.70 40.97
CA GLU A 346 -77.45 87.51 41.69
C GLU A 346 -77.17 86.02 41.97
N ASP A 347 -78.17 85.25 42.40
CA ASP A 347 -78.01 83.83 42.66
C ASP A 347 -77.82 83.03 41.36
N ASN A 348 -78.50 83.39 40.27
CA ASN A 348 -78.23 82.77 38.96
C ASN A 348 -76.83 83.11 38.44
N ASP A 349 -76.32 84.32 38.66
CA ASP A 349 -74.95 84.72 38.35
C ASP A 349 -73.91 83.97 39.20
N ARG A 350 -74.21 83.72 40.49
CA ARG A 350 -73.39 82.88 41.37
C ARG A 350 -73.35 81.42 40.89
N GLU A 351 -74.48 80.89 40.42
CA GLU A 351 -74.55 79.54 39.85
C GLU A 351 -73.82 79.44 38.51
N ARG A 352 -73.98 80.41 37.60
CA ARG A 352 -73.23 80.50 36.34
C ARG A 352 -71.73 80.45 36.59
N ARG A 353 -71.21 81.31 37.47
CA ARG A 353 -69.77 81.36 37.79
C ARG A 353 -69.26 80.04 38.38
N ARG A 354 -70.03 79.39 39.28
CA ARG A 354 -69.69 78.05 39.80
C ARG A 354 -69.63 76.99 38.70
N LEU A 355 -70.51 77.05 37.71
CA LEU A 355 -70.52 76.14 36.57
C LEU A 355 -69.37 76.45 35.59
N GLU A 356 -69.07 77.72 35.34
CA GLU A 356 -67.92 78.18 34.56
C GLU A 356 -66.59 77.75 35.19
N ASP A 357 -66.44 77.94 36.52
CA ASP A 357 -65.29 77.47 37.30
C ASP A 357 -65.14 75.94 37.24
N LEU A 358 -66.25 75.20 37.35
CA LEU A 358 -66.26 73.73 37.26
C LEU A 358 -65.90 73.25 35.84
N ILE A 359 -66.43 73.89 34.80
CA ILE A 359 -66.08 73.61 33.40
C ILE A 359 -64.59 73.90 33.16
N ALA A 360 -64.05 75.00 33.67
CA ALA A 360 -62.63 75.31 33.56
C ALA A 360 -61.74 74.29 34.30
N GLN A 361 -62.18 73.79 35.46
CA GLN A 361 -61.51 72.69 36.17
C GLN A 361 -61.57 71.37 35.40
N MET A 362 -62.72 71.01 34.83
CA MET A 362 -62.86 69.82 33.99
C MET A 362 -62.03 69.92 32.70
N GLU A 363 -62.02 71.08 32.03
CA GLU A 363 -61.19 71.34 30.86
C GLU A 363 -59.70 71.24 31.15
N THR A 364 -59.22 71.78 32.27
CA THR A 364 -57.81 71.69 32.66
C THR A 364 -57.42 70.27 33.04
N GLN A 365 -58.28 69.53 33.73
CA GLN A 365 -58.08 68.09 33.98
C GLN A 365 -58.04 67.28 32.68
N LEU A 366 -58.94 67.53 31.72
CA LEU A 366 -58.95 66.85 30.43
C LEU A 366 -57.71 67.18 29.58
N LYS A 367 -57.23 68.42 29.60
CA LYS A 367 -55.98 68.83 28.93
C LYS A 367 -54.77 68.13 29.54
N GLU A 368 -54.67 68.05 30.86
CA GLU A 368 -53.55 67.35 31.52
C GLU A 368 -53.65 65.82 31.34
N GLN A 369 -54.85 65.22 31.39
CA GLN A 369 -55.05 63.81 31.06
C GLN A 369 -54.63 63.51 29.61
N THR A 370 -55.04 64.34 28.65
CA THR A 370 -54.63 64.21 27.24
C THR A 370 -53.11 64.28 27.10
N ARG A 371 -52.48 65.24 27.77
CA ARG A 371 -51.01 65.38 27.81
C ARG A 371 -50.33 64.14 28.40
N THR A 372 -50.78 63.64 29.56
CA THR A 372 -50.19 62.44 30.17
C THR A 372 -50.29 61.21 29.27
N LEU A 373 -51.43 61.03 28.58
CA LEU A 373 -51.62 59.96 27.60
C LEU A 373 -50.71 60.14 26.36
N GLU A 374 -50.41 61.36 25.94
CA GLU A 374 -49.43 61.63 24.88
C GLU A 374 -48.00 61.35 25.35
N GLU A 375 -47.62 61.75 26.56
CA GLU A 375 -46.31 61.42 27.15
C GLU A 375 -46.13 59.91 27.33
N GLU A 376 -47.17 59.18 27.75
CA GLU A 376 -47.18 57.70 27.81
C GLU A 376 -47.07 57.06 26.42
N ARG A 377 -47.80 57.56 25.42
CA ARG A 377 -47.69 57.10 24.02
C ARG A 377 -46.29 57.33 23.45
N TRP A 378 -45.61 58.41 23.83
CA TRP A 378 -44.23 58.66 23.43
C TRP A 378 -43.24 57.73 24.14
N LYS A 379 -43.38 57.52 25.45
CA LYS A 379 -42.58 56.54 26.22
C LYS A 379 -42.74 55.13 25.65
N LEU A 380 -43.98 54.70 25.37
CA LEU A 380 -44.27 53.39 24.77
C LEU A 380 -43.64 53.22 23.38
N LYS A 381 -43.68 54.25 22.52
CA LYS A 381 -43.00 54.22 21.21
C LYS A 381 -41.48 54.15 21.35
N GLN A 382 -40.91 54.89 22.30
CA GLN A 382 -39.47 54.85 22.60
C GLN A 382 -39.06 53.46 23.07
N ASP A 383 -39.80 52.87 24.02
CA ASP A 383 -39.56 51.53 24.52
C ASP A 383 -39.74 50.45 23.45
N GLN A 384 -40.77 50.56 22.61
CA GLN A 384 -40.93 49.69 21.44
C GLN A 384 -39.69 49.77 20.53
N SER A 385 -39.26 50.97 20.14
CA SER A 385 -38.08 51.14 19.27
C SER A 385 -36.79 50.59 19.90
N ARG A 386 -36.65 50.68 21.23
CA ARG A 386 -35.53 50.12 22.00
C ARG A 386 -35.57 48.59 22.00
N LEU A 387 -36.73 48.00 22.25
CA LEU A 387 -36.94 46.55 22.24
C LEU A 387 -36.73 45.97 20.83
N GLU A 388 -37.25 46.61 19.78
CA GLU A 388 -37.02 46.19 18.41
C GLU A 388 -35.53 46.29 18.01
N ALA A 389 -34.79 47.31 18.49
CA ALA A 389 -33.36 47.42 18.26
C ALA A 389 -32.57 46.31 18.98
N GLN A 390 -32.94 45.99 20.22
CA GLN A 390 -32.36 44.86 20.97
C GLN A 390 -32.67 43.52 20.30
N GLN A 391 -33.91 43.30 19.85
CA GLN A 391 -34.31 42.11 19.09
C GLN A 391 -33.46 41.96 17.82
N ARG A 392 -33.30 43.02 17.02
CA ARG A 392 -32.45 43.00 15.81
C ARG A 392 -30.98 42.69 16.11
N SER A 393 -30.44 43.14 17.26
CA SER A 393 -29.09 42.77 17.71
C SER A 393 -28.99 41.28 18.01
N LEU A 394 -29.90 40.75 18.83
CA LEU A 394 -29.93 39.33 19.21
C LEU A 394 -30.18 38.41 18.00
N GLU A 395 -31.00 38.84 17.04
CA GLU A 395 -31.18 38.15 15.76
C GLU A 395 -29.89 38.16 14.93
N ALA A 396 -29.19 39.28 14.83
CA ALA A 396 -27.90 39.37 14.12
C ALA A 396 -26.81 38.51 14.79
N GLU A 397 -26.69 38.56 16.12
CA GLU A 397 -25.79 37.70 16.91
C GLU A 397 -26.11 36.21 16.70
N ARG A 398 -27.39 35.84 16.68
CA ARG A 398 -27.84 34.48 16.38
C ARG A 398 -27.47 34.03 14.96
N GLN A 399 -27.62 34.89 13.95
CA GLN A 399 -27.20 34.57 12.58
C GLN A 399 -25.68 34.40 12.51
N GLN A 400 -24.90 35.33 13.09
CA GLN A 400 -23.43 35.22 13.13
C GLN A 400 -22.97 33.93 13.84
N TRP A 401 -23.63 33.53 14.91
CA TRP A 401 -23.36 32.25 15.59
C TRP A 401 -23.68 31.04 14.71
N LEU A 402 -24.81 31.02 14.00
CA LEU A 402 -25.17 29.95 13.05
C LEU A 402 -24.20 29.87 11.86
N GLU A 403 -23.78 31.02 11.32
CA GLU A 403 -22.73 31.07 10.30
C GLU A 403 -21.39 30.57 10.84
N GLN A 404 -21.03 30.89 12.08
CA GLN A 404 -19.79 30.40 12.69
C GLN A 404 -19.85 28.88 12.90
N GLN A 405 -20.94 28.35 13.44
CA GLN A 405 -21.13 26.90 13.61
C GLN A 405 -21.10 26.14 12.28
N THR A 406 -21.62 26.72 11.19
CA THR A 406 -21.53 26.11 9.85
C THR A 406 -20.11 26.21 9.26
N ARG A 407 -19.39 27.32 9.44
CA ARG A 407 -17.95 27.44 9.10
C ARG A 407 -17.10 26.42 9.85
N ASP A 408 -17.29 26.31 11.16
CA ASP A 408 -16.57 25.38 12.04
C ASP A 408 -16.84 23.94 11.62
N ARG A 409 -18.12 23.57 11.42
CA ARG A 409 -18.51 22.25 10.92
C ARG A 409 -17.85 21.91 9.58
N ILE A 410 -17.89 22.82 8.60
CA ILE A 410 -17.26 22.62 7.29
C ILE A 410 -15.73 22.50 7.42
N SER A 411 -15.11 23.22 8.37
CA SER A 411 -13.67 23.08 8.64
C SER A 411 -13.31 21.72 9.23
N LEU A 412 -14.16 21.17 10.11
CA LEU A 412 -14.00 19.84 10.71
C LEU A 412 -14.26 18.72 9.69
N GLU A 413 -15.26 18.88 8.81
CA GLU A 413 -15.54 17.96 7.71
C GLU A 413 -14.34 17.90 6.74
N ARG A 414 -13.78 19.05 6.33
CA ARG A 414 -12.54 19.11 5.52
C ARG A 414 -11.31 18.54 6.23
N ALA A 415 -11.14 18.80 7.53
CA ALA A 415 -10.01 18.26 8.29
C ALA A 415 -10.08 16.72 8.38
N ARG A 416 -11.30 16.17 8.51
CA ARG A 416 -11.57 14.73 8.46
C ARG A 416 -11.32 14.16 7.06
N GLU A 417 -11.74 14.84 5.99
CA GLU A 417 -11.48 14.44 4.61
C GLU A 417 -9.97 14.39 4.32
N ASN A 418 -9.23 15.45 4.65
CA ASN A 418 -7.77 15.51 4.53
C ASN A 418 -7.08 14.36 5.28
N TYR A 419 -7.49 14.08 6.52
CA TYR A 419 -6.93 12.96 7.31
C TYR A 419 -7.24 11.60 6.67
N LEU A 420 -8.45 11.40 6.14
CA LEU A 420 -8.81 10.16 5.44
C LEU A 420 -8.06 10.01 4.11
N GLU A 421 -7.79 11.11 3.40
CA GLU A 421 -6.90 11.12 2.24
C GLU A 421 -5.46 10.77 2.63
N GLU A 422 -4.89 11.36 3.70
CA GLU A 422 -3.55 11.04 4.19
C GLU A 422 -3.43 9.56 4.57
N GLN A 423 -4.39 9.02 5.35
CA GLN A 423 -4.44 7.59 5.67
C GLN A 423 -4.52 6.72 4.40
N SER A 424 -5.33 7.11 3.42
CA SER A 424 -5.44 6.40 2.14
C SER A 424 -4.14 6.45 1.33
N ARG A 425 -3.43 7.59 1.33
CA ARG A 425 -2.12 7.77 0.68
C ARG A 425 -1.04 6.92 1.35
N TYR A 426 -1.00 6.86 2.69
CA TYR A 426 -0.08 5.98 3.42
C TYR A 426 -0.37 4.50 3.17
N LEU A 427 -1.64 4.08 3.14
CA LEU A 427 -2.00 2.70 2.79
C LEU A 427 -1.62 2.36 1.34
N ALA A 428 -1.79 3.29 0.40
CA ALA A 428 -1.33 3.13 -0.98
C ALA A 428 0.20 3.01 -1.06
N GLN A 429 0.96 3.86 -0.36
CA GLN A 429 2.43 3.78 -0.27
C GLN A 429 2.88 2.43 0.29
N ILE A 430 2.31 1.97 1.41
CA ILE A 430 2.63 0.66 2.00
C ILE A 430 2.27 -0.50 1.05
N SER A 431 1.21 -0.37 0.26
CA SER A 431 0.86 -1.39 -0.74
C SER A 431 1.84 -1.41 -1.91
N GLU A 432 2.32 -0.25 -2.36
CA GLU A 432 3.30 -0.11 -3.44
C GLU A 432 4.70 -0.55 -2.99
N GLU A 433 5.14 -0.19 -1.79
CA GLU A 433 6.38 -0.70 -1.19
C GLU A 433 6.36 -2.23 -1.10
N ARG A 434 5.24 -2.82 -0.66
CA ARG A 434 5.07 -4.30 -0.67
C ARG A 434 5.11 -4.86 -2.09
N ARG A 435 4.52 -4.18 -3.07
CA ARG A 435 4.56 -4.57 -4.50
C ARG A 435 6.01 -4.58 -5.01
N MET A 436 6.75 -3.49 -4.78
CA MET A 436 8.16 -3.36 -5.14
C MET A 436 9.04 -4.39 -4.44
N LEU A 437 8.85 -4.65 -3.14
CA LEU A 437 9.57 -5.71 -2.41
C LEU A 437 9.28 -7.12 -2.98
N THR A 438 8.07 -7.38 -3.48
CA THR A 438 7.78 -8.65 -4.18
C THR A 438 8.40 -8.71 -5.58
N GLU A 439 8.51 -7.60 -6.31
CA GLU A 439 9.28 -7.53 -7.55
C GLU A 439 10.78 -7.76 -7.30
N GLU A 440 11.39 -7.08 -6.33
CA GLU A 440 12.82 -7.27 -6.00
C GLU A 440 13.11 -8.70 -5.56
N ARG A 441 12.25 -9.27 -4.70
CA ARG A 441 12.38 -10.66 -4.26
C ARG A 441 12.26 -11.66 -5.42
N THR A 442 11.39 -11.43 -6.39
CA THR A 442 11.26 -12.31 -7.57
C THR A 442 12.41 -12.11 -8.56
N ARG A 443 12.85 -10.87 -8.81
CA ARG A 443 14.07 -10.56 -9.58
C ARG A 443 15.30 -11.25 -8.99
N PHE A 444 15.51 -11.15 -7.67
CA PHE A 444 16.61 -11.82 -6.96
C PHE A 444 16.53 -13.35 -7.06
N GLN A 445 15.33 -13.94 -6.95
CA GLN A 445 15.15 -15.39 -7.15
C GLN A 445 15.49 -15.84 -8.57
N VAL A 446 15.09 -15.06 -9.60
CA VAL A 446 15.43 -15.33 -11.00
C VAL A 446 16.94 -15.19 -11.24
N GLU A 447 17.59 -14.16 -10.69
CA GLU A 447 19.04 -13.98 -10.82
C GLU A 447 19.82 -15.09 -10.08
N GLN A 448 19.43 -15.41 -8.83
CA GLN A 448 20.04 -16.50 -8.07
C GLN A 448 19.88 -17.85 -8.79
N LYS A 449 18.71 -18.11 -9.41
CA LYS A 449 18.53 -19.28 -10.25
C LYS A 449 19.44 -19.23 -11.48
N SER A 450 19.49 -18.11 -12.21
CA SER A 450 20.36 -17.96 -13.40
C SER A 450 21.84 -18.15 -13.06
N ARG A 451 22.30 -17.73 -11.88
CA ARG A 451 23.66 -18.00 -11.38
C ARG A 451 23.87 -19.50 -11.16
N ARG A 452 23.00 -20.17 -10.39
CA ARG A 452 23.06 -21.63 -10.19
C ARG A 452 23.00 -22.41 -11.51
N ASP A 453 22.13 -22.03 -12.43
CA ASP A 453 21.99 -22.66 -13.74
C ASP A 453 23.28 -22.50 -14.58
N LYS A 454 23.99 -21.37 -14.48
CA LYS A 454 25.32 -21.17 -15.09
C LYS A 454 26.40 -21.99 -14.39
N ASP A 455 26.45 -21.98 -13.06
CA ASP A 455 27.41 -22.76 -12.27
C ASP A 455 27.28 -24.26 -12.57
N HIS A 456 26.04 -24.76 -12.69
CA HIS A 456 25.73 -26.12 -13.14
C HIS A 456 26.15 -26.39 -14.58
N GLN A 457 25.89 -25.46 -15.52
CA GLN A 457 26.34 -25.61 -16.92
C GLN A 457 27.88 -25.65 -17.02
N ASP A 458 28.59 -24.82 -16.26
CA ASP A 458 30.05 -24.79 -16.28
C ASP A 458 30.66 -25.99 -15.54
N ALA A 459 30.00 -26.51 -14.50
CA ALA A 459 30.36 -27.80 -13.90
C ALA A 459 30.17 -28.97 -14.90
N ILE A 460 29.08 -28.98 -15.68
CA ILE A 460 28.85 -29.97 -16.73
C ILE A 460 29.92 -29.87 -17.82
N LYS A 461 30.27 -28.66 -18.28
CA LYS A 461 31.36 -28.45 -19.27
C LYS A 461 32.72 -28.94 -18.76
N ARG A 462 33.03 -28.71 -17.48
CA ARG A 462 34.27 -29.22 -16.85
C ARG A 462 34.27 -30.75 -16.80
N SER A 463 33.19 -31.35 -16.32
CA SER A 463 33.05 -32.81 -16.28
C SER A 463 33.07 -33.47 -17.67
N GLN A 464 32.53 -32.80 -18.69
CA GLN A 464 32.64 -33.23 -20.10
C GLN A 464 34.09 -33.15 -20.58
N ALA A 465 34.78 -32.04 -20.37
CA ALA A 465 36.20 -31.91 -20.73
C ALA A 465 37.09 -32.91 -19.99
N GLU A 466 36.83 -33.15 -18.70
CA GLU A 466 37.50 -34.20 -17.90
C GLU A 466 37.26 -35.60 -18.48
N ALA A 467 36.02 -35.92 -18.88
CA ALA A 467 35.70 -37.19 -19.54
C ALA A 467 36.34 -37.33 -20.93
N ASP A 468 36.41 -36.26 -21.72
CA ASP A 468 37.08 -36.22 -23.02
C ASP A 468 38.61 -36.38 -22.86
N TYR A 469 39.21 -35.75 -21.83
CA TYR A 469 40.62 -35.97 -21.48
C TYR A 469 40.88 -37.39 -20.98
N GLU A 470 39.99 -37.97 -20.16
CA GLU A 470 40.08 -39.38 -19.77
C GLU A 470 40.00 -40.31 -20.98
N LEU A 471 39.08 -40.06 -21.92
CA LEU A 471 38.93 -40.85 -23.15
C LEU A 471 40.17 -40.75 -24.02
N LEU A 472 40.72 -39.54 -24.21
CA LEU A 472 41.97 -39.31 -24.93
C LEU A 472 43.17 -39.98 -24.23
N MET A 473 43.24 -39.95 -22.90
CA MET A 473 44.29 -40.64 -22.14
C MET A 473 44.18 -42.16 -22.23
N ARG A 474 42.95 -42.72 -22.29
CA ARG A 474 42.72 -44.14 -22.53
C ARG A 474 43.15 -44.55 -23.94
N THR A 475 42.73 -43.84 -24.99
CA THR A 475 43.15 -44.17 -26.37
C THR A 475 44.65 -43.99 -26.59
N ILE A 476 45.28 -43.00 -25.97
CA ILE A 476 46.75 -42.85 -25.95
C ILE A 476 47.44 -44.01 -25.20
N ALA A 477 46.83 -44.54 -24.13
CA ALA A 477 47.36 -45.71 -23.41
C ALA A 477 47.18 -47.01 -24.21
N GLU A 478 46.04 -47.18 -24.87
CA GLU A 478 45.75 -48.29 -25.79
C GLU A 478 46.75 -48.29 -26.97
N GLU A 479 46.92 -47.17 -27.66
CA GLU A 479 47.95 -47.02 -28.71
C GLU A 479 49.36 -47.30 -28.15
N LYS A 480 49.76 -46.72 -27.01
CA LYS A 480 51.06 -47.04 -26.39
C LYS A 480 51.23 -48.53 -26.11
N SER A 481 50.18 -49.23 -25.68
CA SER A 481 50.22 -50.68 -25.47
C SER A 481 50.36 -51.45 -26.79
N TYR A 482 49.62 -51.05 -27.84
CA TYR A 482 49.65 -51.63 -29.17
C TYR A 482 51.00 -51.42 -29.87
N GLN A 483 51.56 -50.21 -29.82
CA GLN A 483 52.91 -49.92 -30.32
C GLN A 483 53.98 -50.69 -29.53
N SER A 484 53.77 -50.92 -28.22
CA SER A 484 54.67 -51.75 -27.40
C SER A 484 54.60 -53.24 -27.77
N THR A 485 53.41 -53.82 -27.97
CA THR A 485 53.29 -55.20 -28.46
C THR A 485 53.85 -55.33 -29.87
N ARG A 486 53.57 -54.36 -30.76
CA ARG A 486 54.11 -54.36 -32.12
C ARG A 486 55.63 -54.24 -32.16
N LYS A 487 56.22 -53.47 -31.25
CA LYS A 487 57.69 -53.44 -31.06
C LYS A 487 58.22 -54.80 -30.60
N GLN A 488 57.57 -55.47 -29.65
CA GLN A 488 57.99 -56.80 -29.20
C GLN A 488 57.86 -57.87 -30.30
N GLU A 489 56.83 -57.79 -31.15
CA GLU A 489 56.71 -58.62 -32.35
C GLU A 489 57.89 -58.40 -33.29
N LEU A 490 58.17 -57.13 -33.64
CA LEU A 490 59.29 -56.79 -34.54
C LEU A 490 60.64 -57.25 -33.96
N GLN A 491 60.86 -57.11 -32.64
CA GLN A 491 62.08 -57.62 -32.00
C GLN A 491 62.19 -59.15 -32.07
N ARG A 492 61.09 -59.90 -31.93
CA ARG A 492 61.08 -61.37 -32.12
C ARG A 492 61.34 -61.77 -33.58
N GLU A 493 60.82 -61.01 -34.54
CA GLU A 493 61.11 -61.19 -35.97
C GLU A 493 62.59 -60.89 -36.28
N GLU A 494 63.15 -59.81 -35.71
CA GLU A 494 64.58 -59.47 -35.81
C GLU A 494 65.47 -60.55 -35.19
N GLU A 495 65.12 -61.06 -34.01
CA GLU A 495 65.82 -62.18 -33.35
C GLU A 495 65.73 -63.47 -34.19
N ARG A 496 64.56 -63.80 -34.75
CA ARG A 496 64.42 -64.97 -35.64
C ARG A 496 65.27 -64.80 -36.91
N ILE A 497 65.23 -63.63 -37.55
CA ILE A 497 66.04 -63.33 -38.73
C ILE A 497 67.54 -63.35 -38.38
N ALA A 498 67.95 -62.92 -37.19
CA ALA A 498 69.34 -63.02 -36.72
C ALA A 498 69.78 -64.47 -36.49
N LEU A 499 68.90 -65.32 -35.95
CA LEU A 499 69.13 -66.76 -35.80
C LEU A 499 69.19 -67.47 -37.17
N GLU A 500 68.28 -67.15 -38.09
CA GLU A 500 68.28 -67.64 -39.47
C GLU A 500 69.56 -67.23 -40.21
N ARG A 501 69.97 -65.95 -40.13
CA ARG A 501 71.26 -65.47 -40.67
C ARG A 501 72.43 -66.24 -40.06
N SER A 502 72.49 -66.37 -38.74
CA SER A 502 73.55 -67.11 -38.07
C SER A 502 73.57 -68.62 -38.43
N ARG A 503 72.43 -69.20 -38.78
CA ARG A 503 72.32 -70.57 -39.32
C ARG A 503 72.86 -70.64 -40.74
N LEU A 504 72.45 -69.71 -41.61
CA LEU A 504 72.92 -69.58 -42.99
C LEU A 504 74.43 -69.29 -43.05
N ASP A 505 74.99 -68.52 -42.13
CA ASP A 505 76.43 -68.25 -42.03
C ASP A 505 77.22 -69.50 -41.59
N ARG A 506 76.61 -70.40 -40.80
CA ARG A 506 77.18 -71.72 -40.48
C ARG A 506 77.11 -72.64 -41.70
N GLU A 507 75.98 -72.69 -42.39
CA GLU A 507 75.80 -73.47 -43.62
C GLU A 507 76.80 -73.00 -44.72
N ARG A 508 76.99 -71.69 -44.88
CA ARG A 508 78.02 -71.10 -45.75
C ARG A 508 79.42 -71.56 -45.37
N LYS A 509 79.80 -71.48 -44.09
CA LYS A 509 81.13 -71.92 -43.63
C LYS A 509 81.38 -73.41 -43.81
N MET A 510 80.35 -74.25 -43.68
CA MET A 510 80.46 -75.68 -44.01
C MET A 510 80.67 -75.89 -45.51
N LEU A 511 79.93 -75.17 -46.37
CA LEU A 511 80.12 -75.20 -47.82
C LEU A 511 81.49 -74.67 -48.25
N GLU A 512 82.01 -73.63 -47.61
CA GLU A 512 83.38 -73.11 -47.84
C GLU A 512 84.44 -74.18 -47.47
N GLN A 513 84.29 -74.86 -46.33
CA GLN A 513 85.18 -75.96 -45.93
C GLN A 513 85.09 -77.16 -46.88
N ASP A 514 83.90 -77.52 -47.35
CA ASP A 514 83.73 -78.62 -48.31
C ASP A 514 84.25 -78.24 -49.70
N GLN A 515 84.11 -76.99 -50.12
CA GLN A 515 84.75 -76.44 -51.32
C GLN A 515 86.28 -76.45 -51.19
N GLU A 516 86.85 -76.14 -50.02
CA GLU A 516 88.29 -76.22 -49.78
C GLU A 516 88.81 -77.67 -49.79
N LYS A 517 88.06 -78.62 -49.21
CA LYS A 517 88.36 -80.06 -49.31
C LYS A 517 88.33 -80.54 -50.75
N LEU A 518 87.31 -80.17 -51.52
CA LEU A 518 87.21 -80.47 -52.96
C LEU A 518 88.36 -79.82 -53.75
N ALA A 519 88.78 -78.60 -53.40
CA ALA A 519 89.93 -77.94 -54.00
C ALA A 519 91.29 -78.56 -53.57
N ALA A 520 91.38 -79.20 -52.40
CA ALA A 520 92.53 -80.00 -52.00
C ALA A 520 92.58 -81.32 -52.79
N GLN A 521 91.46 -82.04 -52.90
CA GLN A 521 91.34 -83.25 -53.72
C GLN A 521 91.62 -82.96 -55.21
N ALA A 522 91.13 -81.85 -55.74
CA ALA A 522 91.42 -81.42 -57.11
C ALA A 522 92.88 -81.01 -57.33
N ARG A 523 93.62 -80.56 -56.29
CA ARG A 523 95.07 -80.36 -56.35
C ARG A 523 95.82 -81.70 -56.35
N GLN A 524 95.46 -82.62 -55.46
CA GLN A 524 96.03 -83.96 -55.40
C GLN A 524 95.85 -84.74 -56.73
N ILE A 525 94.70 -84.59 -57.39
CA ILE A 525 94.44 -85.19 -58.71
C ILE A 525 95.33 -84.56 -59.80
N ARG A 526 95.65 -83.25 -59.73
CA ARG A 526 96.59 -82.61 -60.67
C ARG A 526 98.03 -83.07 -60.44
N GLU A 527 98.47 -83.13 -59.19
CA GLU A 527 99.79 -83.68 -58.85
C GLU A 527 99.93 -85.13 -59.34
N GLN A 528 98.85 -85.92 -59.29
CA GLN A 528 98.80 -87.27 -59.87
C GLN A 528 98.78 -87.28 -61.39
N SER A 529 98.09 -86.36 -62.08
CA SER A 529 98.17 -86.27 -63.55
C SER A 529 99.54 -85.80 -64.02
N GLU A 530 100.15 -84.79 -63.38
CA GLU A 530 101.50 -84.30 -63.69
C GLU A 530 102.56 -85.40 -63.49
N GLN A 531 102.38 -86.28 -62.50
CA GLN A 531 103.22 -87.49 -62.33
C GLN A 531 103.00 -88.53 -63.44
N ILE A 532 101.76 -88.73 -63.90
CA ILE A 532 101.44 -89.64 -65.01
C ILE A 532 101.99 -89.10 -66.34
N ASP A 533 101.90 -87.79 -66.58
CA ASP A 533 102.42 -87.15 -67.78
C ASP A 533 103.95 -87.30 -67.85
N HIS A 534 104.68 -87.00 -66.76
CA HIS A 534 106.13 -87.24 -66.69
C HIS A 534 106.52 -88.73 -66.88
N LEU A 535 105.77 -89.67 -66.32
CA LEU A 535 105.99 -91.11 -66.57
C LEU A 535 105.76 -91.49 -68.04
N THR A 536 104.80 -90.83 -68.69
CA THR A 536 104.48 -91.05 -70.11
C THR A 536 105.55 -90.47 -71.03
N GLU A 537 106.10 -89.29 -70.72
CA GLU A 537 107.23 -88.70 -71.43
C GLU A 537 108.50 -89.56 -71.31
N ALA A 538 108.80 -90.06 -70.10
CA ALA A 538 109.93 -90.96 -69.86
C ALA A 538 109.78 -92.29 -70.62
N ALA A 539 108.57 -92.86 -70.66
CA ALA A 539 108.28 -94.05 -71.45
C ALA A 539 108.45 -93.80 -72.96
N ARG A 540 108.08 -92.61 -73.46
CA ARG A 540 108.26 -92.24 -74.87
C ARG A 540 109.73 -92.13 -75.26
N HIS A 541 110.57 -91.52 -74.41
CA HIS A 541 112.02 -91.50 -74.62
C HIS A 541 112.60 -92.93 -74.69
N SER A 542 112.22 -93.81 -73.75
CA SER A 542 112.68 -95.20 -73.74
C SER A 542 112.25 -96.02 -74.97
N GLN A 543 111.23 -95.60 -75.73
CA GLN A 543 110.89 -96.23 -77.01
C GLN A 543 111.78 -95.71 -78.15
N GLN A 544 112.02 -94.40 -78.23
CA GLN A 544 112.84 -93.82 -79.31
C GLN A 544 114.29 -94.34 -79.28
N ASP A 545 114.88 -94.47 -78.09
CA ASP A 545 116.22 -95.06 -77.91
C ASP A 545 116.25 -96.55 -78.34
N GLY A 546 115.14 -97.26 -78.15
CA GLY A 546 114.97 -98.66 -78.57
C GLY A 546 114.83 -98.86 -80.08
N GLU A 547 114.18 -97.92 -80.78
CA GLU A 547 114.07 -97.95 -82.25
C GLU A 547 115.43 -97.70 -82.93
N GLN A 548 116.22 -96.75 -82.44
CA GLN A 548 117.57 -96.46 -82.98
C GLN A 548 118.50 -97.67 -82.86
N ALA A 549 118.49 -98.36 -81.71
CA ALA A 549 119.29 -99.57 -81.49
C ALA A 549 118.91 -100.74 -82.45
N LEU A 550 117.67 -100.77 -82.96
CA LEU A 550 117.24 -101.78 -83.93
C LEU A 550 117.74 -101.49 -85.34
N GLU A 551 117.82 -100.23 -85.77
CA GLU A 551 118.39 -99.86 -87.08
C GLU A 551 119.90 -100.15 -87.16
N GLU A 552 120.66 -99.83 -86.11
CA GLU A 552 122.10 -100.16 -86.05
C GLU A 552 122.34 -101.68 -86.08
N ALA A 553 121.53 -102.45 -85.35
CA ALA A 553 121.59 -103.91 -85.37
C ALA A 553 121.24 -104.52 -86.73
N ALA A 554 120.31 -103.91 -87.48
CA ALA A 554 119.96 -104.35 -88.84
C ALA A 554 121.12 -104.12 -89.82
N GLN A 555 121.78 -102.95 -89.75
CA GLN A 555 122.95 -102.64 -90.58
C GLN A 555 124.11 -103.62 -90.32
N TYR A 556 124.36 -103.97 -89.05
CA TYR A 556 125.40 -104.95 -88.70
C TYR A 556 125.09 -106.36 -89.23
N ARG A 557 123.83 -106.82 -89.19
CA ARG A 557 123.44 -108.14 -89.73
C ARG A 557 123.71 -108.25 -91.22
N ALA A 558 123.33 -107.24 -92.02
CA ALA A 558 123.57 -107.22 -93.46
C ALA A 558 125.07 -107.27 -93.84
N HIS A 559 125.97 -106.81 -92.96
CA HIS A 559 127.42 -106.94 -93.17
C HIS A 559 127.92 -108.38 -92.89
N LEU A 560 127.30 -109.12 -91.97
CA LEU A 560 127.70 -110.49 -91.64
C LEU A 560 127.31 -111.49 -92.75
N GLU A 561 126.08 -111.41 -93.27
CA GLU A 561 125.60 -112.28 -94.35
C GLU A 561 126.49 -112.22 -95.60
N LYS A 562 127.00 -111.03 -95.95
CA LYS A 562 127.98 -110.86 -97.05
C LYS A 562 129.30 -111.59 -96.81
N LYS A 563 129.80 -111.67 -95.57
CA LYS A 563 131.02 -112.42 -95.25
C LYS A 563 130.80 -113.93 -95.29
N GLU A 564 129.62 -114.39 -94.88
CA GLU A 564 129.24 -115.80 -94.88
C GLU A 564 129.17 -116.37 -96.31
N LEU A 565 128.54 -115.62 -97.24
CA LEU A 565 128.48 -115.96 -98.67
C LEU A 565 129.86 -116.11 -99.33
N GLU A 566 130.85 -115.30 -98.93
CA GLU A 566 132.21 -115.39 -99.47
C GLU A 566 132.96 -116.61 -98.91
N LEU A 567 132.81 -116.91 -97.61
CA LEU A 567 133.36 -118.11 -96.97
C LEU A 567 132.74 -119.40 -97.53
N GLN A 568 131.44 -119.39 -97.83
CA GLN A 568 130.72 -120.55 -98.35
C GLN A 568 131.20 -120.95 -99.76
N LYS A 569 131.65 -119.99 -100.59
CA LYS A 569 132.36 -120.31 -101.84
C LYS A 569 133.69 -121.00 -101.61
N GLN A 570 134.49 -120.53 -100.65
CA GLN A 570 135.80 -121.12 -100.33
C GLN A 570 135.66 -122.56 -99.80
N LEU A 571 134.67 -122.81 -98.94
CA LEU A 571 134.40 -124.13 -98.38
C LEU A 571 134.09 -125.19 -99.46
N ASN A 572 133.35 -124.81 -100.50
CA ASN A 572 133.03 -125.72 -101.61
C ASN A 572 134.25 -126.09 -102.48
N GLY A 573 135.28 -125.22 -102.53
CA GLY A 573 136.55 -125.53 -103.18
C GLY A 573 137.33 -126.64 -102.45
N PHE A 574 137.35 -126.62 -101.11
CA PHE A 574 138.04 -127.63 -100.31
C PHE A 574 137.36 -129.01 -100.38
N LYS A 575 136.02 -129.08 -100.33
CA LYS A 575 135.28 -130.35 -100.44
C LYS A 575 135.60 -131.13 -101.72
N SER A 576 135.70 -130.44 -102.85
CA SER A 576 136.10 -131.04 -104.15
C SER A 576 137.50 -131.69 -104.12
N MET A 577 138.38 -131.24 -103.20
CA MET A 577 139.72 -131.79 -103.02
C MET A 577 139.74 -132.93 -102.00
N GLU A 578 138.92 -132.86 -100.95
CA GLU A 578 138.75 -133.95 -99.97
C GLU A 578 138.16 -135.21 -100.62
N ASP A 579 137.13 -135.08 -101.46
CA ASP A 579 136.47 -136.22 -102.11
C ASP A 579 137.43 -137.03 -103.01
N HIS A 580 138.38 -136.37 -103.67
CA HIS A 580 139.40 -137.02 -104.50
C HIS A 580 140.41 -137.81 -103.64
N ILE A 581 140.82 -137.25 -102.50
CA ILE A 581 141.72 -137.91 -101.54
C ILE A 581 141.01 -139.06 -100.79
N ALA A 582 139.70 -138.96 -100.57
CA ALA A 582 138.90 -140.01 -99.95
C ALA A 582 138.81 -141.26 -100.83
N GLN A 583 138.71 -141.11 -102.15
CA GLN A 583 138.63 -142.23 -103.10
C GLN A 583 139.94 -143.04 -103.16
N GLU A 584 141.10 -142.37 -103.18
CA GLU A 584 142.41 -143.04 -103.09
C GLU A 584 142.60 -143.80 -101.77
N LYS A 585 142.23 -143.18 -100.63
CA LYS A 585 142.27 -143.85 -99.32
C LYS A 585 141.38 -145.09 -99.26
N LEU A 586 140.21 -145.06 -99.91
CA LEU A 586 139.29 -146.20 -99.98
C LEU A 586 139.82 -147.35 -100.86
N ARG A 587 140.68 -147.07 -101.85
CA ARG A 587 141.35 -148.09 -102.66
C ARG A 587 142.47 -148.79 -101.87
N LEU A 588 143.36 -148.02 -101.25
CA LEU A 588 144.44 -148.53 -100.39
C LEU A 588 143.90 -149.30 -99.17
N ALA A 589 142.71 -148.97 -98.68
CA ALA A 589 142.03 -149.71 -97.62
C ALA A 589 141.58 -151.13 -98.04
N LYS A 590 141.38 -151.39 -99.34
CA LYS A 590 140.98 -152.73 -99.85
C LYS A 590 142.19 -153.66 -99.96
N GLU A 591 143.28 -153.19 -100.56
CA GLU A 591 144.53 -153.95 -100.70
C GLU A 591 145.16 -154.34 -99.35
N LYS A 592 144.81 -153.63 -98.25
CA LYS A 592 145.38 -153.88 -96.92
C LYS A 592 144.54 -154.77 -95.99
N LYS A 593 143.36 -155.26 -96.38
CA LYS A 593 142.57 -156.20 -95.55
C LYS A 593 142.10 -157.49 -96.23
N GLU A 594 142.80 -157.92 -97.27
CA GLU A 594 142.80 -159.34 -97.69
C GLU A 594 143.64 -160.23 -96.73
N ILE A 595 144.46 -159.63 -95.85
CA ILE A 595 145.44 -160.33 -95.01
C ILE A 595 144.90 -160.87 -93.67
N GLU A 596 143.89 -160.25 -93.06
CA GLU A 596 143.30 -160.71 -91.78
C GLU A 596 141.87 -161.23 -91.98
N ASN A 597 141.78 -162.36 -92.70
CA ASN A 597 140.56 -163.13 -92.92
C ASN A 597 140.65 -164.55 -92.29
N LEU A 598 141.42 -164.68 -91.19
CA LEU A 598 141.83 -165.97 -90.59
C LEU A 598 141.60 -166.06 -89.07
N LYS A 599 140.44 -165.62 -88.56
CA LYS A 599 139.92 -165.97 -87.22
C LYS A 599 138.41 -165.75 -87.11
N ASN A 600 137.64 -166.80 -87.39
CA ASN A 600 136.17 -166.83 -87.28
C ASN A 600 135.72 -167.55 -86.00
N SER A 601 134.69 -167.03 -85.29
CA SER A 601 133.40 -167.73 -85.05
C SER A 601 132.57 -167.21 -83.84
N ALA A 602 131.24 -167.41 -83.93
CA ALA A 602 130.25 -167.63 -82.86
C ALA A 602 129.85 -166.51 -81.84
N LEU A 603 128.85 -165.71 -82.25
CA LEU A 603 127.56 -165.44 -81.56
C LEU A 603 127.45 -165.09 -80.05
N CYS A 604 126.62 -164.07 -79.77
CA CYS A 604 125.66 -164.05 -78.65
C CYS A 604 124.37 -163.28 -79.05
N THR A 605 123.24 -163.53 -78.36
CA THR A 605 121.90 -163.03 -78.75
C THR A 605 121.05 -162.55 -77.56
N ASN A 606 120.72 -161.25 -77.46
CA ASN A 606 119.40 -160.72 -77.04
C ASN A 606 119.24 -159.18 -77.22
N CYS A 607 117.99 -158.67 -77.09
CA CYS A 607 117.49 -157.27 -76.92
C CYS A 607 117.51 -156.26 -78.10
N ARG A 608 116.57 -155.28 -78.10
CA ARG A 608 116.13 -154.44 -79.27
C ARG A 608 115.38 -153.12 -78.90
N SER A 609 115.63 -152.01 -79.64
CA SER A 609 114.68 -150.99 -80.24
C SER A 609 113.62 -150.19 -79.39
N PRO A 610 112.80 -149.22 -79.92
CA PRO A 610 113.08 -147.97 -80.70
C PRO A 610 112.17 -146.69 -80.44
N LEU A 611 112.56 -145.50 -80.99
CA LEU A 611 111.78 -144.36 -81.62
C LEU A 611 110.66 -143.47 -80.94
N HIS A 612 110.63 -142.18 -81.38
CA HIS A 612 109.51 -141.17 -81.55
C HIS A 612 108.92 -140.29 -80.40
N GLY A 613 108.37 -139.09 -80.74
CA GLY A 613 107.60 -138.16 -79.86
C GLY A 613 107.16 -136.81 -80.49
N ASN A 614 106.07 -136.16 -80.03
CA ASN A 614 105.45 -134.91 -80.60
C ASN A 614 104.51 -134.13 -79.60
N SER A 615 104.26 -132.82 -79.83
CA SER A 615 103.01 -131.99 -79.58
C SER A 615 102.35 -131.65 -78.18
N VAL A 616 102.12 -130.33 -77.86
CA VAL A 616 100.81 -129.59 -77.56
C VAL A 616 100.00 -129.90 -76.22
N PRO A 617 98.98 -129.16 -75.60
CA PRO A 617 98.22 -127.86 -75.82
C PRO A 617 98.13 -126.73 -74.66
N PRO A 618 97.03 -126.39 -73.86
CA PRO A 618 96.59 -124.95 -73.65
C PRO A 618 95.83 -124.43 -72.32
N GLN A 619 95.28 -123.17 -72.33
CA GLN A 619 93.94 -122.66 -71.78
C GLN A 619 93.60 -122.08 -70.34
N ASN A 620 92.86 -120.93 -70.33
CA ASN A 620 91.57 -120.46 -69.66
C ASN A 620 91.18 -120.38 -68.12
N GLY A 621 90.56 -119.24 -67.69
CA GLY A 621 89.32 -119.12 -66.82
C GLY A 621 89.39 -118.41 -65.42
N LYS A 622 88.32 -117.91 -64.70
CA LYS A 622 86.88 -117.46 -64.93
C LYS A 622 86.21 -116.76 -63.67
N HIS A 623 85.02 -116.09 -63.82
CA HIS A 623 83.89 -115.78 -62.85
C HIS A 623 83.99 -114.56 -61.84
N PHE A 624 82.98 -113.99 -61.10
CA PHE A 624 81.52 -114.26 -60.77
C PHE A 624 80.66 -113.03 -60.21
N PHE A 625 79.30 -113.03 -60.40
CA PHE A 625 78.03 -112.51 -59.71
C PHE A 625 77.95 -111.67 -58.35
N GLN A 626 76.83 -111.08 -57.77
CA GLN A 626 75.32 -110.97 -57.96
C GLN A 626 74.55 -109.91 -57.03
N PHE A 627 73.65 -109.02 -57.57
CA PHE A 627 72.32 -108.40 -57.15
C PHE A 627 71.86 -108.06 -55.64
N LEU A 628 70.65 -107.55 -55.20
CA LEU A 628 69.23 -107.37 -55.71
C LEU A 628 68.34 -106.13 -55.19
N TYR A 629 67.26 -106.24 -54.34
CA TYR A 629 66.07 -105.29 -54.13
C TYR A 629 65.41 -105.31 -52.68
N ASN A 630 64.32 -104.60 -52.22
CA ASN A 630 63.55 -103.31 -52.43
C ASN A 630 62.23 -103.23 -51.51
N ASN A 631 61.41 -102.12 -51.48
CA ASN A 631 59.89 -102.00 -51.33
C ASN A 631 59.18 -101.10 -50.19
N PRO A 632 57.94 -100.51 -50.36
CA PRO A 632 57.21 -99.57 -49.40
C PRO A 632 55.63 -99.74 -49.18
N GLN A 633 54.90 -98.81 -48.46
CA GLN A 633 53.49 -98.23 -48.70
C GLN A 633 52.43 -97.96 -47.53
N LEU A 634 51.73 -96.79 -47.60
CA LEU A 634 50.29 -96.31 -47.39
C LEU A 634 49.25 -96.56 -46.21
N SER A 635 48.29 -95.58 -46.05
CA SER A 635 46.81 -95.63 -45.70
C SER A 635 46.20 -95.13 -44.33
N SER A 636 44.84 -95.16 -44.16
CA SER A 636 43.99 -94.11 -43.47
C SER A 636 42.68 -94.53 -42.68
N THR A 637 41.87 -93.55 -42.20
CA THR A 637 40.37 -93.52 -41.90
C THR A 637 39.78 -94.21 -40.60
N VAL A 638 38.60 -93.89 -39.96
CA VAL A 638 37.64 -92.72 -39.85
C VAL A 638 36.45 -92.96 -38.83
N LEU A 639 35.54 -91.97 -38.53
CA LEU A 639 34.18 -92.01 -37.87
C LEU A 639 34.09 -92.11 -36.30
N GLN A 640 32.94 -92.06 -35.56
CA GLN A 640 31.48 -92.24 -35.87
C GLN A 640 30.47 -91.31 -35.08
N SER A 641 29.20 -91.72 -34.83
CA SER A 641 28.02 -90.78 -34.97
C SER A 641 26.60 -91.12 -34.37
N VAL A 642 25.74 -90.08 -34.11
CA VAL A 642 24.22 -90.04 -34.24
C VAL A 642 23.39 -90.83 -33.14
N PRO A 643 22.03 -90.73 -32.83
CA PRO A 643 20.82 -89.94 -33.29
C PRO A 643 19.83 -89.31 -32.20
N ALA A 644 18.65 -88.78 -32.63
CA ALA A 644 17.24 -89.04 -32.13
C ALA A 644 16.33 -88.01 -31.34
N ILE A 645 15.47 -87.23 -32.08
CA ILE A 645 14.01 -86.84 -31.91
C ILE A 645 13.29 -86.68 -30.52
N TYR A 646 12.11 -86.03 -30.31
CA TYR A 646 10.95 -85.50 -31.11
C TYR A 646 10.05 -84.49 -30.29
N GLY A 647 9.03 -83.83 -30.89
CA GLY A 647 7.80 -83.34 -30.19
C GLY A 647 7.36 -81.84 -30.30
N HIS A 648 6.09 -81.55 -30.67
CA HIS A 648 5.49 -80.22 -30.98
C HIS A 648 5.33 -79.19 -29.82
N SER A 649 5.47 -77.86 -30.09
CA SER A 649 4.35 -76.84 -30.10
C SER A 649 4.74 -75.35 -29.86
N THR A 650 4.25 -74.46 -30.75
CA THR A 650 3.88 -73.02 -30.54
C THR A 650 4.90 -71.93 -30.13
N VAL A 651 4.55 -70.69 -30.49
CA VAL A 651 5.14 -69.37 -30.12
C VAL A 651 6.48 -68.98 -30.78
N PRO A 652 6.52 -67.90 -31.60
CA PRO A 652 7.77 -67.28 -32.05
C PRO A 652 8.19 -66.12 -31.12
N GLN A 653 9.38 -66.20 -30.51
CA GLN A 653 10.09 -65.02 -30.00
C GLN A 653 11.03 -64.47 -31.07
N GLN A 654 10.84 -63.21 -31.46
CA GLN A 654 11.86 -62.42 -32.15
C GLN A 654 12.62 -61.59 -31.12
N TYR A 655 13.94 -61.73 -31.08
CA TYR A 655 14.81 -60.82 -30.32
C TYR A 655 15.02 -59.55 -31.14
N THR A 656 14.35 -58.47 -30.74
CA THR A 656 14.47 -57.15 -31.38
C THR A 656 15.68 -56.36 -30.89
N SER A 657 16.13 -55.42 -31.73
CA SER A 657 17.30 -54.57 -31.47
C SER A 657 17.07 -53.64 -30.27
N PRO A 658 18.10 -53.24 -29.50
CA PRO A 658 17.96 -52.26 -28.41
C PRO A 658 17.31 -50.92 -28.82
N LEU A 659 17.32 -50.57 -30.11
CA LEU A 659 16.60 -49.40 -30.65
C LEU A 659 15.08 -49.48 -30.45
N ASP A 660 14.46 -50.67 -30.54
CA ASP A 660 13.01 -50.81 -30.38
C ASP A 660 12.56 -50.54 -28.94
N ARG A 661 13.40 -50.86 -27.94
CA ARG A 661 13.14 -50.49 -26.54
C ARG A 661 13.12 -48.97 -26.34
N ILE A 662 13.98 -48.24 -27.06
CA ILE A 662 14.01 -46.77 -27.00
C ILE A 662 12.78 -46.19 -27.73
N ALA A 663 12.41 -46.74 -28.90
CA ALA A 663 11.22 -46.33 -29.63
C ALA A 663 9.93 -46.53 -28.81
N ILE A 664 9.77 -47.69 -28.15
CA ILE A 664 8.64 -47.98 -27.27
C ILE A 664 8.65 -47.05 -26.04
N SER A 665 9.82 -46.75 -25.46
CA SER A 665 9.92 -45.80 -24.34
C SER A 665 9.49 -44.38 -24.73
N ILE A 666 9.87 -43.91 -25.91
CA ILE A 666 9.47 -42.58 -26.43
C ILE A 666 7.99 -42.54 -26.80
N ALA A 667 7.45 -43.62 -27.37
CA ALA A 667 6.02 -43.75 -27.64
C ALA A 667 5.19 -43.71 -26.35
N ASN A 668 5.62 -44.44 -25.31
CA ASN A 668 4.96 -44.45 -24.01
C ASN A 668 5.03 -43.09 -23.30
N ASP A 669 6.19 -42.42 -23.30
CA ASP A 669 6.30 -41.08 -22.69
C ASP A 669 5.48 -40.03 -23.46
N ARG A 670 5.39 -40.13 -24.80
CA ARG A 670 4.47 -39.32 -25.61
C ARG A 670 3.00 -39.60 -25.24
N ALA A 671 2.62 -40.87 -25.06
CA ALA A 671 1.28 -41.24 -24.64
C ALA A 671 0.95 -40.73 -23.24
N VAL A 672 1.86 -40.85 -22.27
CA VAL A 672 1.71 -40.30 -20.91
C VAL A 672 1.60 -38.77 -20.94
N ARG A 673 2.39 -38.08 -21.76
CA ARG A 673 2.25 -36.62 -21.94
C ARG A 673 0.91 -36.24 -22.57
N MET A 674 0.40 -36.99 -23.55
CA MET A 674 -0.94 -36.77 -24.12
C MET A 674 -2.05 -37.01 -23.09
N LEU A 675 -1.98 -38.09 -22.30
CA LEU A 675 -2.92 -38.36 -21.20
C LEU A 675 -2.88 -37.27 -20.12
N LYS A 676 -1.70 -36.72 -19.82
CA LYS A 676 -1.56 -35.61 -18.86
C LYS A 676 -2.14 -34.30 -19.40
N ILE A 677 -2.03 -34.04 -20.70
CA ILE A 677 -2.69 -32.89 -21.35
C ILE A 677 -4.21 -33.10 -21.37
N GLN A 678 -4.68 -34.32 -21.64
CA GLN A 678 -6.11 -34.64 -21.61
C GLN A 678 -6.68 -34.46 -20.21
N ALA A 679 -6.04 -34.99 -19.16
CA ALA A 679 -6.47 -34.81 -17.78
C ALA A 679 -6.46 -33.35 -17.28
N ILE A 680 -5.68 -32.47 -17.91
CA ILE A 680 -5.77 -31.01 -17.67
C ILE A 680 -7.01 -30.43 -18.35
N LYS A 681 -7.26 -30.77 -19.62
CA LYS A 681 -8.47 -30.35 -20.35
C LYS A 681 -9.76 -30.88 -19.73
N ASP A 682 -9.78 -32.12 -19.27
CA ASP A 682 -10.92 -32.73 -18.58
C ASP A 682 -11.19 -32.00 -17.26
N LYS A 683 -10.14 -31.56 -16.56
CA LYS A 683 -10.26 -30.73 -15.36
C LYS A 683 -10.76 -29.31 -15.69
N GLU A 684 -10.26 -28.69 -16.76
CA GLU A 684 -10.72 -27.37 -17.23
C GLU A 684 -12.21 -27.44 -17.63
N PHE A 685 -12.61 -28.46 -18.39
CA PHE A 685 -14.00 -28.74 -18.74
C PHE A 685 -14.88 -28.95 -17.50
N LEU A 686 -14.45 -29.74 -16.52
CA LEU A 686 -15.20 -29.92 -15.25
C LEU A 686 -15.28 -28.62 -14.42
N GLN A 687 -14.32 -27.70 -14.56
CA GLN A 687 -14.41 -26.38 -13.93
C GLN A 687 -15.37 -25.46 -14.68
N GLU A 688 -15.38 -25.47 -16.01
CA GLU A 688 -16.37 -24.76 -16.84
C GLU A 688 -17.80 -25.30 -16.62
N GLU A 689 -17.97 -26.62 -16.54
CA GLU A 689 -19.24 -27.28 -16.25
C GLU A 689 -19.72 -26.97 -14.82
N ASN A 690 -18.83 -26.98 -13.81
CA ASN A 690 -19.21 -26.55 -12.46
C ASN A 690 -19.61 -25.06 -12.41
N MET A 691 -18.87 -24.18 -13.09
CA MET A 691 -19.23 -22.76 -13.21
C MET A 691 -20.58 -22.56 -13.93
N TYR A 692 -20.88 -23.38 -14.95
CA TYR A 692 -22.16 -23.39 -15.65
C TYR A 692 -23.31 -23.89 -14.76
N LEU A 693 -23.08 -24.94 -13.97
CA LEU A 693 -24.05 -25.47 -13.00
C LEU A 693 -24.30 -24.52 -11.82
N GLU A 694 -23.26 -23.83 -11.31
CA GLU A 694 -23.42 -22.74 -10.35
C GLU A 694 -24.14 -21.54 -10.98
N GLY A 695 -23.86 -21.22 -12.23
CA GLY A 695 -24.62 -20.24 -13.02
C GLY A 695 -26.11 -20.58 -13.06
N LEU A 696 -26.47 -21.80 -13.49
CA LEU A 696 -27.85 -22.29 -13.51
C LEU A 696 -28.51 -22.28 -12.11
N ARG A 697 -27.75 -22.60 -11.05
CA ARG A 697 -28.22 -22.55 -9.65
C ARG A 697 -28.53 -21.11 -9.19
N HIS A 698 -27.92 -20.11 -9.80
CA HIS A 698 -28.12 -18.69 -9.51
C HIS A 698 -29.04 -17.96 -10.51
N VAL A 699 -29.55 -18.63 -11.56
CA VAL A 699 -30.64 -18.10 -12.37
C VAL A 699 -31.96 -18.24 -11.60
N PRO A 700 -32.68 -17.14 -11.27
CA PRO A 700 -33.97 -17.24 -10.60
C PRO A 700 -35.04 -17.80 -11.53
N TYR A 701 -35.75 -18.85 -11.08
CA TYR A 701 -36.93 -19.40 -11.75
C TYR A 701 -38.11 -18.41 -11.69
N HIS A 702 -38.09 -17.38 -12.53
CA HIS A 702 -39.24 -16.50 -12.73
C HIS A 702 -40.32 -17.21 -13.55
N SER A 703 -41.24 -17.86 -12.85
CA SER A 703 -42.44 -18.48 -13.44
C SER A 703 -43.35 -17.39 -14.05
N THR A 704 -43.42 -17.34 -15.38
CA THR A 704 -44.43 -16.56 -16.10
C THR A 704 -45.78 -17.29 -16.04
N GLY A 705 -46.59 -17.00 -15.02
CA GLY A 705 -47.73 -17.85 -14.65
C GLY A 705 -48.99 -17.16 -14.13
N SER A 706 -49.83 -16.68 -15.06
CA SER A 706 -51.31 -16.69 -14.97
C SER A 706 -52.06 -15.89 -13.87
N LYS A 707 -52.68 -14.77 -14.31
CA LYS A 707 -54.01 -14.24 -13.89
C LYS A 707 -54.12 -13.69 -12.44
N THR A 708 -54.94 -12.67 -12.16
CA THR A 708 -55.98 -11.97 -12.95
C THR A 708 -55.73 -10.46 -12.97
#